data_AF-A0AAW1ZK04-F1
#
_entry.id   AF-A0AAW1ZK04-F1
#
_cell.length_a   1.000
_cell.length_b   1.000
_cell.length_c   1.000
_cell.angle_alpha   90.00
_cell.angle_beta   90.00
_cell.angle_gamma   90.00
#
_symmetry.space_group_name_H-M   'P 1'
#
loop_
_entity.id
_entity.type
_entity.pdbx_description
1 polymer ?
#
loop_
_entity_poly.entity_id
_entity_poly.type
_entity_poly.pdbx_seq_one_letter_code
_entity_poly.pdbx_strand_id
1 'polypeptide(L)'
;MELNGVKEAALLSWINSVCPEEPINKITQMMDGHRLLKLAYRVQGKESHDGLFLSPSPNMMEMLFSILQDDFQFSPRQASLMLRKISQGIELELQITKVVLVLCYCGFTKYNMVPLDVKTGLMIASMFRFVEDDADGLSLDDELNKFLTKAPDVTFSTSSCGSSCWSPLYTDDDKSPFIKSVQKPARFQFQELDTVACSSVSSPVQDVMSTPQLLKRLRKELAHGRDMKDALEKELANQINIISEKEGLIIQLQHRVDRMLREQRELEKNHKAALLELQEKNESLLHRVHEVLKQCQDLKTENRQKEKKMHELMEENQTFSAQLARAEEEITKLTLAHETSQAEWRSRKEFLEHELNKAVKHKALNKLESLQTEEKVQELEKIIRELQARISALSSESDTQISALKTEMKNQQLKSDRLRAQLELKLEKQKTGILTLKNLAQQWEQQNKELLENLKILFKQLQHYSSKYQESQEIRTSLEKTLQMERDQAKAKLCLFQVDFAEKRLQERRKMIDDNEDVRCRGSLRVRKRPGFYLHGTPDTPEKLVSCISRTATVKSRHANRLSNSQPKQKQSVMFVIANTPKRSGGGSLLRRGLKLREDACKIPTVASAANSRSPRVSALRKCPRNKSSKTFNVKQVKSRIISGQTLDLFLSIIFLFVCLLFTL
;
A
#
# COMPACT_ATOMS: atom_id res chain seq x y z
N MET A 1 -2.79 -40.47 17.25
CA MET A 1 -4.22 -40.86 17.12
C MET A 1 -4.39 -41.59 15.80
N GLU A 2 -5.40 -42.46 15.62
CA GLU A 2 -5.64 -43.16 14.33
C GLU A 2 -6.53 -42.32 13.40
N LEU A 3 -6.25 -42.38 12.09
CA LEU A 3 -7.01 -41.67 11.08
C LEU A 3 -8.38 -42.33 10.81
N ASN A 4 -9.43 -41.53 10.61
CA ASN A 4 -10.73 -42.05 10.19
C ASN A 4 -10.66 -42.60 8.74
N GLY A 5 -10.80 -43.92 8.58
CA GLY A 5 -10.71 -44.61 7.29
C GLY A 5 -11.70 -44.12 6.21
N VAL A 6 -12.83 -43.48 6.56
CA VAL A 6 -13.73 -42.86 5.56
C VAL A 6 -13.12 -41.57 4.98
N LYS A 7 -12.35 -40.84 5.80
CA LYS A 7 -11.64 -39.63 5.39
C LYS A 7 -10.37 -39.99 4.60
N GLU A 8 -9.67 -41.04 5.04
CA GLU A 8 -8.57 -41.63 4.29
C GLU A 8 -9.02 -42.09 2.90
N ALA A 9 -10.08 -42.91 2.81
CA ALA A 9 -10.59 -43.43 1.55
C ALA A 9 -11.02 -42.32 0.56
N ALA A 10 -11.59 -41.22 1.06
CA ALA A 10 -11.95 -40.08 0.21
C ALA A 10 -10.69 -39.41 -0.39
N LEU A 11 -9.65 -39.16 0.41
CA LEU A 11 -8.41 -38.57 -0.07
C LEU A 11 -7.62 -39.51 -1.00
N LEU A 12 -7.60 -40.81 -0.70
CA LEU A 12 -7.01 -41.84 -1.57
C LEU A 12 -7.73 -41.94 -2.92
N SER A 13 -9.07 -41.87 -2.91
CA SER A 13 -9.87 -41.80 -4.14
C SER A 13 -9.54 -40.58 -5.00
N TRP A 14 -9.12 -39.46 -4.39
CA TRP A 14 -8.61 -38.30 -5.13
C TRP A 14 -7.18 -38.50 -5.64
N ILE A 15 -6.24 -38.97 -4.80
CA ILE A 15 -4.85 -39.24 -5.21
C ILE A 15 -4.82 -40.19 -6.42
N ASN A 16 -5.62 -41.26 -6.38
CA ASN A 16 -5.68 -42.27 -7.44
C ASN A 16 -6.33 -41.74 -8.73
N SER A 17 -7.08 -40.63 -8.68
CA SER A 17 -7.60 -39.95 -9.89
C SER A 17 -6.58 -39.03 -10.54
N VAL A 18 -5.65 -38.45 -9.77
CA VAL A 18 -4.56 -37.57 -10.26
C VAL A 18 -3.34 -38.39 -10.71
N CYS A 19 -3.07 -39.51 -10.05
CA CYS A 19 -1.94 -40.42 -10.29
C CYS A 19 -2.40 -41.87 -10.57
N PRO A 20 -3.05 -42.15 -11.72
CA PRO A 20 -3.58 -43.48 -12.04
C PRO A 20 -2.51 -44.56 -12.30
N GLU A 21 -1.24 -44.19 -12.44
CA GLU A 21 -0.13 -45.13 -12.72
C GLU A 21 0.17 -46.10 -11.56
N GLU A 22 -0.02 -45.66 -10.33
CA GLU A 22 0.25 -46.45 -9.12
C GLU A 22 -0.83 -46.20 -8.07
N PRO A 23 -1.91 -47.02 -8.03
CA PRO A 23 -3.00 -46.82 -7.08
C PRO A 23 -2.54 -47.09 -5.64
N ILE A 24 -2.77 -46.11 -4.77
CA ILE A 24 -2.39 -46.11 -3.36
C ILE A 24 -3.60 -46.56 -2.53
N ASN A 25 -3.37 -47.52 -1.63
CA ASN A 25 -4.42 -48.14 -0.81
C ASN A 25 -4.38 -47.71 0.66
N LYS A 26 -3.30 -47.07 1.12
CA LYS A 26 -3.14 -46.48 2.45
C LYS A 26 -2.22 -45.26 2.41
N ILE A 27 -2.51 -44.22 3.19
CA ILE A 27 -1.70 -43.00 3.26
C ILE A 27 -0.28 -43.29 3.78
N THR A 28 -0.10 -44.32 4.60
CA THR A 28 1.22 -44.80 5.05
C THR A 28 2.18 -45.17 3.92
N GLN A 29 1.68 -45.54 2.74
CA GLN A 29 2.52 -45.81 1.56
C GLN A 29 3.21 -44.54 1.02
N MET A 30 2.73 -43.35 1.37
CA MET A 30 3.27 -42.05 0.94
C MET A 30 4.31 -41.46 1.89
N MET A 31 4.65 -42.17 2.97
CA MET A 31 5.66 -41.75 3.97
C MET A 31 7.07 -41.65 3.40
N ASP A 32 7.34 -42.26 2.24
CA ASP A 32 8.62 -42.19 1.52
C ASP A 32 8.93 -40.82 0.90
N GLY A 33 7.96 -39.90 0.88
CA GLY A 33 8.08 -38.57 0.27
C GLY A 33 8.06 -38.56 -1.27
N HIS A 34 8.56 -39.62 -1.92
CA HIS A 34 8.60 -39.75 -3.37
C HIS A 34 7.21 -39.64 -3.99
N ARG A 35 6.21 -40.34 -3.40
CA ARG A 35 4.82 -40.32 -3.90
C ARG A 35 4.15 -38.96 -3.72
N LEU A 36 4.39 -38.28 -2.61
CA LEU A 36 3.90 -36.92 -2.36
C LEU A 36 4.51 -35.92 -3.34
N LEU A 37 5.80 -36.05 -3.64
CA LEU A 37 6.53 -35.17 -4.54
C LEU A 37 6.06 -35.35 -5.99
N LYS A 38 5.88 -36.60 -6.46
CA LYS A 38 5.26 -36.90 -7.76
C LYS A 38 3.84 -36.33 -7.86
N LEU A 39 3.05 -36.44 -6.80
CA LEU A 39 1.71 -35.83 -6.71
C LEU A 39 1.77 -34.30 -6.77
N ALA A 40 2.69 -33.65 -6.04
CA ALA A 40 2.83 -32.19 -6.03
C ALA A 40 3.20 -31.64 -7.42
N TYR A 41 4.13 -32.27 -8.14
CA TYR A 41 4.46 -31.88 -9.52
C TYR A 41 3.28 -32.06 -10.48
N ARG A 42 2.50 -33.15 -10.35
CA ARG A 42 1.28 -33.33 -11.15
C ARG A 42 0.23 -32.27 -10.87
N VAL A 43 -0.01 -31.94 -9.60
CA VAL A 43 -0.93 -30.86 -9.22
C VAL A 43 -0.47 -29.52 -9.80
N GLN A 44 0.84 -29.28 -9.87
CA GLN A 44 1.40 -28.08 -10.51
C GLN A 44 1.29 -28.07 -12.05
N GLY A 45 0.95 -29.19 -12.68
CA GLY A 45 0.96 -29.34 -14.14
C GLY A 45 2.36 -29.48 -14.75
N LYS A 46 3.37 -29.85 -13.96
CA LYS A 46 4.73 -30.15 -14.45
C LYS A 46 4.94 -31.65 -14.60
N GLU A 47 5.58 -32.06 -15.70
CA GLU A 47 5.96 -33.46 -15.89
C GLU A 47 7.03 -33.88 -14.89
N SER A 48 6.85 -35.06 -14.28
CA SER A 48 7.81 -35.64 -13.36
C SER A 48 8.94 -36.30 -14.17
N HIS A 49 10.13 -35.70 -14.21
CA HIS A 49 11.29 -36.37 -14.80
C HIS A 49 11.80 -37.45 -13.85
N ASP A 50 11.63 -38.73 -14.20
CA ASP A 50 12.02 -39.89 -13.39
C ASP A 50 13.50 -39.87 -12.94
N GLY A 51 14.37 -39.18 -13.69
CA GLY A 51 15.79 -39.01 -13.33
C GLY A 51 16.07 -38.29 -12.01
N LEU A 52 15.10 -37.57 -11.43
CA LEU A 52 15.24 -36.93 -10.11
C LEU A 52 14.98 -37.87 -8.92
N PHE A 53 14.42 -39.06 -9.16
CA PHE A 53 13.93 -39.97 -8.10
C PHE A 53 14.86 -41.16 -7.80
N LEU A 54 16.08 -41.18 -8.38
CA LEU A 54 17.02 -42.31 -8.27
C LEU A 54 17.95 -42.27 -7.04
N SER A 55 17.80 -41.30 -6.13
CA SER A 55 18.59 -41.23 -4.90
C SER A 55 17.70 -40.99 -3.67
N PRO A 56 17.76 -41.86 -2.63
CA PRO A 56 17.03 -41.64 -1.37
C PRO A 56 17.77 -40.58 -0.52
N SER A 57 17.69 -39.32 -0.94
CA SER A 57 18.27 -38.20 -0.20
C SER A 57 17.32 -37.75 0.92
N PRO A 58 17.81 -37.37 2.11
CA PRO A 58 16.96 -36.91 3.21
C PRO A 58 16.19 -35.61 2.90
N ASN A 59 16.47 -34.95 1.77
CA ASN A 59 15.95 -33.63 1.43
C ASN A 59 14.63 -33.66 0.63
N MET A 60 14.07 -34.84 0.30
CA MET A 60 12.84 -34.92 -0.51
C MET A 60 11.62 -34.28 0.18
N MET A 61 11.48 -34.47 1.50
CA MET A 61 10.42 -33.78 2.26
C MET A 61 10.70 -32.29 2.38
N GLU A 62 11.97 -31.86 2.51
CA GLU A 62 12.32 -30.43 2.49
C GLU A 62 11.94 -29.78 1.14
N MET A 63 12.20 -30.46 0.02
CA MET A 63 11.82 -30.02 -1.32
C MET A 63 10.30 -30.03 -1.54
N LEU A 64 9.57 -30.99 -0.96
CA LEU A 64 8.11 -30.95 -0.92
C LEU A 64 7.62 -29.72 -0.14
N PHE A 65 8.22 -29.42 1.01
CA PHE A 65 7.84 -28.27 1.82
C PHE A 65 8.28 -26.91 1.25
N SER A 66 9.31 -26.86 0.41
CA SER A 66 9.63 -25.66 -0.38
C SER A 66 8.60 -25.44 -1.48
N ILE A 67 8.22 -26.48 -2.24
CA ILE A 67 7.13 -26.40 -3.23
C ILE A 67 5.81 -25.99 -2.56
N LEU A 68 5.52 -26.50 -1.36
CA LEU A 68 4.34 -26.10 -0.58
C LEU A 68 4.37 -24.61 -0.20
N GLN A 69 5.53 -24.05 0.13
CA GLN A 69 5.66 -22.62 0.46
C GLN A 69 5.62 -21.75 -0.81
N ASP A 70 6.45 -22.05 -1.80
CA ASP A 70 6.69 -21.19 -2.97
C ASP A 70 5.51 -21.19 -3.96
N ASP A 71 5.02 -22.38 -4.34
CA ASP A 71 3.97 -22.53 -5.34
C ASP A 71 2.57 -22.57 -4.70
N PHE A 72 2.46 -23.30 -3.59
CA PHE A 72 1.19 -23.51 -2.92
C PHE A 72 0.83 -22.43 -1.89
N GLN A 73 1.76 -21.54 -1.52
CA GLN A 73 1.57 -20.46 -0.53
C GLN A 73 1.18 -20.99 0.86
N PHE A 74 1.67 -22.17 1.24
CA PHE A 74 1.42 -22.75 2.55
C PHE A 74 2.28 -22.08 3.63
N SER A 75 1.67 -21.79 4.79
CA SER A 75 2.29 -20.97 5.84
C SER A 75 3.65 -21.53 6.29
N PRO A 76 4.75 -20.75 6.22
CA PRO A 76 6.10 -21.24 6.50
C PRO A 76 6.28 -21.69 7.96
N ARG A 77 5.49 -21.12 8.88
CA ARG A 77 5.45 -21.53 10.30
C ARG A 77 4.84 -22.92 10.46
N GLN A 78 3.71 -23.18 9.81
CA GLN A 78 3.07 -24.50 9.85
C GLN A 78 3.86 -25.54 9.05
N ALA A 79 4.46 -25.15 7.91
CA ALA A 79 5.35 -26.00 7.12
C ALA A 79 6.52 -26.52 7.96
N SER A 80 7.23 -25.61 8.64
CA SER A 80 8.34 -25.95 9.54
C SER A 80 7.91 -26.84 10.70
N LEU A 81 6.71 -26.61 11.27
CA LEU A 81 6.15 -27.43 12.34
C LEU A 81 5.82 -28.86 11.87
N MET A 82 5.16 -29.00 10.72
CA MET A 82 4.79 -30.32 10.18
C MET A 82 6.00 -31.10 9.71
N LEU A 83 6.95 -30.46 9.01
CA LEU A 83 8.23 -31.08 8.63
C LEU A 83 9.00 -31.60 9.86
N ARG A 84 9.03 -30.81 10.95
CA ARG A 84 9.64 -31.23 12.21
C ARG A 84 8.90 -32.39 12.89
N LYS A 85 7.56 -32.42 12.86
CA LYS A 85 6.78 -33.55 13.40
C LYS A 85 7.01 -34.83 12.59
N ILE A 86 7.09 -34.70 11.26
CA ILE A 86 7.39 -35.80 10.32
C ILE A 86 8.80 -36.35 10.58
N SER A 87 9.83 -35.51 10.68
CA SER A 87 11.20 -35.97 10.95
C SER A 87 11.39 -36.55 12.36
N GLN A 88 10.53 -36.19 13.30
CA GLN A 88 10.45 -36.79 14.65
C GLN A 88 9.53 -38.03 14.72
N GLY A 89 8.88 -38.44 13.62
CA GLY A 89 7.96 -39.58 13.57
C GLY A 89 6.64 -39.39 14.34
N ILE A 90 6.29 -38.16 14.71
CA ILE A 90 5.15 -37.84 15.58
C ILE A 90 3.86 -37.76 14.74
N GLU A 91 2.93 -38.68 15.00
CA GLU A 91 1.61 -38.78 14.34
C GLU A 91 1.71 -38.76 12.80
N LEU A 92 2.66 -39.54 12.28
CA LEU A 92 3.12 -39.47 10.90
C LEU A 92 1.98 -39.60 9.88
N GLU A 93 1.07 -40.56 10.05
CA GLU A 93 -0.12 -40.74 9.21
C GLU A 93 -0.96 -39.45 9.14
N LEU A 94 -1.23 -38.82 10.28
CA LEU A 94 -2.01 -37.57 10.38
C LEU A 94 -1.28 -36.37 9.75
N GLN A 95 0.04 -36.26 9.91
CA GLN A 95 0.83 -35.20 9.26
C GLN A 95 0.85 -35.36 7.74
N ILE A 96 1.00 -36.60 7.24
CA ILE A 96 0.97 -36.88 5.80
C ILE A 96 -0.44 -36.63 5.24
N THR A 97 -1.51 -37.00 5.96
CA THR A 97 -2.89 -36.64 5.58
C THR A 97 -3.09 -35.13 5.44
N LYS A 98 -2.52 -34.33 6.34
CA LYS A 98 -2.56 -32.86 6.25
C LYS A 98 -1.86 -32.33 5.00
N VAL A 99 -0.67 -32.86 4.70
CA VAL A 99 0.08 -32.51 3.49
C VAL A 99 -0.72 -32.86 2.22
N VAL A 100 -1.35 -34.05 2.18
CA VAL A 100 -2.26 -34.45 1.09
C VAL A 100 -3.47 -33.53 1.00
N LEU A 101 -4.07 -33.12 2.13
CA LEU A 101 -5.22 -32.21 2.14
C LEU A 101 -4.88 -30.82 1.59
N VAL A 102 -3.71 -30.27 1.92
CA VAL A 102 -3.23 -28.99 1.37
C VAL A 102 -3.01 -29.11 -0.14
N LEU A 103 -2.32 -30.16 -0.60
CA LEU A 103 -2.14 -30.42 -2.04
C LEU A 103 -3.49 -30.59 -2.77
N CYS A 104 -4.45 -31.26 -2.13
CA CYS A 104 -5.81 -31.42 -2.64
C CYS A 104 -6.54 -30.08 -2.78
N TYR A 105 -6.55 -29.27 -1.71
CA TYR A 105 -7.15 -27.93 -1.71
C TYR A 105 -6.55 -27.05 -2.82
N CYS A 106 -5.23 -27.06 -2.96
CA CYS A 106 -4.53 -26.33 -4.01
C CYS A 106 -4.84 -26.84 -5.42
N GLY A 107 -4.96 -28.16 -5.63
CA GLY A 107 -5.34 -28.72 -6.92
C GLY A 107 -6.74 -28.31 -7.37
N PHE A 108 -7.69 -28.22 -6.44
CA PHE A 108 -9.04 -27.74 -6.73
C PHE A 108 -9.09 -26.21 -6.94
N THR A 109 -8.35 -25.42 -6.15
CA THR A 109 -8.42 -23.95 -6.20
C THR A 109 -7.55 -23.31 -7.29
N LYS A 110 -6.35 -23.84 -7.56
CA LYS A 110 -5.38 -23.24 -8.49
C LYS A 110 -5.35 -23.90 -9.86
N TYR A 111 -5.65 -25.19 -9.96
CA TYR A 111 -5.38 -26.00 -11.17
C TYR A 111 -6.61 -26.70 -11.77
N ASN A 112 -7.81 -26.43 -11.25
CA ASN A 112 -9.10 -26.89 -11.77
C ASN A 112 -9.13 -28.40 -12.10
N MET A 113 -8.64 -29.21 -11.16
CA MET A 113 -8.47 -30.66 -11.29
C MET A 113 -9.79 -31.43 -11.48
N VAL A 114 -9.67 -32.68 -11.93
CA VAL A 114 -10.76 -33.57 -12.36
C VAL A 114 -11.89 -33.66 -11.31
N PRO A 115 -13.17 -33.51 -11.72
CA PRO A 115 -14.31 -33.65 -10.80
C PRO A 115 -14.41 -35.07 -10.26
N LEU A 116 -14.54 -35.18 -8.94
CA LEU A 116 -14.71 -36.44 -8.21
C LEU A 116 -16.19 -36.88 -8.19
N ASP A 117 -16.42 -38.14 -7.81
CA ASP A 117 -17.75 -38.60 -7.40
C ASP A 117 -18.33 -37.69 -6.31
N VAL A 118 -19.65 -37.44 -6.38
CA VAL A 118 -20.38 -36.48 -5.52
C VAL A 118 -20.17 -36.79 -4.04
N LYS A 119 -20.13 -38.08 -3.66
CA LYS A 119 -19.91 -38.51 -2.27
C LYS A 119 -18.49 -38.19 -1.80
N THR A 120 -17.48 -38.49 -2.63
CA THR A 120 -16.07 -38.19 -2.33
C THR A 120 -15.81 -36.69 -2.30
N GLY A 121 -16.37 -35.94 -3.25
CA GLY A 121 -16.27 -34.49 -3.34
C GLY A 121 -16.89 -33.77 -2.14
N LEU A 122 -18.09 -34.17 -1.70
CA LEU A 122 -18.71 -33.64 -0.47
C LEU A 122 -17.86 -33.94 0.78
N MET A 123 -17.27 -35.14 0.85
CA MET A 123 -16.43 -35.51 1.99
C MET A 123 -15.15 -34.67 2.05
N ILE A 124 -14.48 -34.45 0.92
CA ILE A 124 -13.28 -33.59 0.83
C ILE A 124 -13.63 -32.12 1.07
N ALA A 125 -14.75 -31.62 0.52
CA ALA A 125 -15.23 -30.26 0.80
C ALA A 125 -15.52 -30.03 2.30
N SER A 126 -15.94 -31.07 3.04
CA SER A 126 -16.07 -30.99 4.50
C SER A 126 -14.73 -30.85 5.23
N MET A 127 -13.62 -31.32 4.64
CA MET A 127 -12.26 -31.14 5.16
C MET A 127 -11.68 -29.76 4.80
N PHE A 128 -12.02 -29.22 3.61
CA PHE A 128 -11.60 -27.88 3.19
C PHE A 128 -12.12 -26.76 4.10
N ARG A 129 -13.17 -27.02 4.90
CA ARG A 129 -13.63 -26.09 5.95
C ARG A 129 -12.60 -25.79 7.05
N PHE A 130 -11.52 -26.56 7.13
CA PHE A 130 -10.42 -26.40 8.09
C PHE A 130 -9.11 -25.93 7.43
N VAL A 131 -9.18 -25.51 6.16
CA VAL A 131 -8.10 -24.85 5.44
C VAL A 131 -8.45 -23.36 5.38
N GLU A 132 -7.69 -22.54 6.08
CA GLU A 132 -7.88 -21.08 6.13
C GLU A 132 -6.86 -20.38 5.23
N ASP A 133 -7.23 -19.24 4.66
CA ASP A 133 -6.36 -18.42 3.81
C ASP A 133 -5.98 -17.15 4.58
N ASP A 134 -4.86 -17.23 5.31
CA ASP A 134 -4.38 -16.20 6.21
C ASP A 134 -3.42 -15.22 5.52
N ALA A 135 -3.11 -14.11 6.18
CA ALA A 135 -2.09 -13.16 5.73
C ALA A 135 -0.66 -13.77 5.62
N ASP A 136 -0.41 -14.89 6.32
CA ASP A 136 0.83 -15.68 6.26
C ASP A 136 0.75 -16.84 5.23
N GLY A 137 -0.32 -16.91 4.42
CA GLY A 137 -0.61 -18.00 3.47
C GLY A 137 -1.60 -19.04 4.01
N LEU A 138 -1.79 -20.13 3.26
CA LEU A 138 -2.70 -21.22 3.64
C LEU A 138 -2.29 -21.84 4.97
N SER A 139 -3.24 -21.95 5.89
CA SER A 139 -3.06 -22.50 7.22
C SER A 139 -4.09 -23.60 7.49
N LEU A 140 -3.76 -24.51 8.40
CA LEU A 140 -4.67 -25.56 8.88
C LEU A 140 -5.08 -25.26 10.31
N ASP A 141 -6.38 -25.35 10.57
CA ASP A 141 -6.95 -25.20 11.90
C ASP A 141 -6.50 -26.31 12.87
N ASP A 142 -6.40 -25.99 14.16
CA ASP A 142 -5.93 -26.92 15.20
C ASP A 142 -6.97 -28.01 15.53
N GLU A 143 -8.26 -27.75 15.33
CA GLU A 143 -9.33 -28.75 15.49
C GLU A 143 -9.36 -29.77 14.36
N LEU A 144 -8.69 -29.52 13.22
CA LEU A 144 -8.56 -30.50 12.13
C LEU A 144 -8.02 -31.86 12.62
N ASN A 145 -7.14 -31.87 13.63
CA ASN A 145 -6.65 -33.12 14.24
C ASN A 145 -7.79 -33.92 14.89
N LYS A 146 -8.68 -33.23 15.63
CA LYS A 146 -9.87 -33.82 16.25
C LYS A 146 -10.87 -34.24 15.17
N PHE A 147 -11.02 -33.46 14.10
CA PHE A 147 -11.90 -33.80 13.00
C PHE A 147 -11.44 -35.06 12.25
N LEU A 148 -10.17 -35.13 11.83
CA LEU A 148 -9.63 -36.26 11.07
C LEU A 148 -9.68 -37.60 11.84
N THR A 149 -9.68 -37.55 13.18
CA THR A 149 -9.73 -38.71 14.07
C THR A 149 -11.16 -39.04 14.57
N LYS A 150 -12.10 -38.09 14.52
CA LYS A 150 -13.52 -38.33 14.89
C LYS A 150 -14.22 -39.22 13.85
N ALA A 151 -14.93 -40.24 14.33
CA ALA A 151 -15.80 -41.11 13.53
C ALA A 151 -16.90 -40.32 12.77
N PRO A 152 -17.42 -40.83 11.64
CA PRO A 152 -18.40 -40.11 10.85
C PRO A 152 -19.82 -40.36 11.36
N ASP A 153 -20.42 -39.35 12.01
CA ASP A 153 -21.88 -39.28 12.17
C ASP A 153 -22.51 -39.00 10.80
N VAL A 154 -23.05 -40.04 10.15
CA VAL A 154 -23.58 -39.95 8.77
C VAL A 154 -25.00 -39.38 8.77
N THR A 155 -25.11 -38.05 8.83
CA THR A 155 -26.34 -37.32 8.46
C THR A 155 -26.02 -36.09 7.64
N PHE A 156 -25.77 -36.28 6.34
CA PHE A 156 -25.77 -35.19 5.36
C PHE A 156 -27.20 -34.92 4.89
N SER A 157 -27.89 -33.96 5.52
CA SER A 157 -29.10 -33.36 4.97
C SER A 157 -28.72 -32.18 4.08
N THR A 158 -28.97 -32.30 2.78
CA THR A 158 -28.80 -31.22 1.81
C THR A 158 -29.81 -30.09 2.04
N SER A 159 -29.32 -28.88 2.32
CA SER A 159 -30.09 -27.64 2.14
C SER A 159 -29.22 -26.57 1.49
N SER A 160 -29.49 -26.30 0.22
CA SER A 160 -28.89 -25.19 -0.53
C SER A 160 -29.28 -23.85 0.08
N CYS A 161 -28.33 -22.92 0.17
CA CYS A 161 -28.60 -21.52 0.50
C CYS A 161 -28.18 -20.65 -0.70
N GLY A 162 -29.17 -20.10 -1.40
CA GLY A 162 -28.97 -19.27 -2.58
C GLY A 162 -29.93 -18.07 -2.57
N SER A 163 -29.36 -16.91 -2.23
CA SER A 163 -29.80 -15.53 -2.52
C SER A 163 -31.30 -15.22 -2.77
N SER A 164 -31.82 -14.36 -1.91
CA SER A 164 -33.02 -13.51 -2.02
C SER A 164 -33.46 -13.07 -3.43
N CYS A 165 -34.79 -12.96 -3.64
CA CYS A 165 -35.43 -11.70 -4.07
C CYS A 165 -36.99 -11.70 -4.04
N TRP A 166 -37.56 -10.64 -3.43
CA TRP A 166 -38.86 -9.99 -3.69
C TRP A 166 -40.18 -10.56 -3.13
N SER A 167 -40.57 -9.93 -2.00
CA SER A 167 -41.81 -9.15 -1.82
C SER A 167 -43.20 -9.83 -1.66
N PRO A 168 -44.14 -9.18 -0.95
CA PRO A 168 -45.30 -9.86 -0.37
C PRO A 168 -46.56 -9.77 -1.24
N LEU A 169 -47.44 -10.76 -1.11
CA LEU A 169 -48.83 -10.66 -1.55
C LEU A 169 -49.77 -11.12 -0.42
N TYR A 170 -50.80 -10.31 -0.15
CA TYR A 170 -52.02 -10.79 0.48
C TYR A 170 -52.73 -11.74 -0.48
N THR A 171 -53.03 -12.96 -0.04
CA THR A 171 -54.32 -13.60 -0.33
C THR A 171 -54.80 -14.30 0.93
N ASP A 172 -55.92 -13.79 1.43
CA ASP A 172 -56.87 -14.53 2.24
C ASP A 172 -57.30 -15.79 1.45
N ASP A 173 -57.06 -16.99 1.98
CA ASP A 173 -58.14 -17.94 2.30
C ASP A 173 -57.62 -19.28 2.88
N ASP A 174 -58.15 -19.58 4.08
CA ASP A 174 -58.65 -20.88 4.54
C ASP A 174 -57.76 -22.12 4.83
N LYS A 175 -58.20 -22.87 5.86
CA LYS A 175 -57.85 -24.26 6.25
C LYS A 175 -56.48 -24.55 6.88
N SER A 176 -56.36 -24.22 8.17
CA SER A 176 -55.54 -25.00 9.12
C SER A 176 -56.40 -26.05 9.86
N PRO A 177 -55.93 -27.30 10.07
CA PRO A 177 -56.77 -28.39 10.56
C PRO A 177 -56.94 -28.42 12.09
N PHE A 178 -58.14 -28.82 12.48
CA PHE A 178 -58.60 -29.21 13.82
C PHE A 178 -57.54 -29.89 14.72
N ILE A 179 -57.31 -29.30 15.90
CA ILE A 179 -57.03 -30.06 17.13
C ILE A 179 -58.29 -30.01 18.00
N LYS A 180 -58.71 -31.17 18.52
CA LYS A 180 -60.04 -31.36 19.10
C LYS A 180 -60.13 -30.96 20.57
N SER A 181 -61.30 -30.44 20.92
CA SER A 181 -61.96 -30.52 22.23
C SER A 181 -61.20 -30.08 23.49
N VAL A 182 -61.32 -28.79 23.83
CA VAL A 182 -61.68 -28.43 25.21
C VAL A 182 -63.20 -28.27 25.24
N GLN A 183 -63.90 -29.23 25.87
CA GLN A 183 -65.33 -29.10 26.11
C GLN A 183 -65.56 -27.96 27.11
N LYS A 184 -66.31 -26.92 26.70
CA LYS A 184 -67.06 -26.11 27.65
C LYS A 184 -68.14 -27.02 28.26
N PRO A 185 -68.39 -27.00 29.58
CA PRO A 185 -69.59 -27.61 30.12
C PRO A 185 -70.80 -26.96 29.47
N ALA A 186 -71.72 -27.77 28.95
CA ALA A 186 -73.02 -27.27 28.52
C ALA A 186 -73.71 -26.64 29.73
N ARG A 187 -74.49 -25.57 29.50
CA ARG A 187 -75.45 -25.10 30.50
C ARG A 187 -76.37 -26.27 30.85
N PHE A 188 -76.35 -26.72 32.09
CA PHE A 188 -77.40 -27.60 32.58
C PHE A 188 -78.72 -26.84 32.51
N GLN A 189 -79.55 -27.23 31.55
CA GLN A 189 -80.94 -26.86 31.52
C GLN A 189 -81.57 -27.52 32.76
N PHE A 190 -82.06 -26.71 33.70
CA PHE A 190 -82.86 -27.25 34.79
C PHE A 190 -84.07 -27.93 34.16
N GLN A 191 -84.15 -29.26 34.32
CA GLN A 191 -85.39 -29.97 34.09
C GLN A 191 -86.32 -29.58 35.23
N GLU A 192 -87.25 -28.68 34.91
CA GLU A 192 -88.33 -28.28 35.79
C GLU A 192 -89.12 -29.54 36.16
N LEU A 193 -88.94 -30.02 37.39
CA LEU A 193 -89.71 -31.14 37.91
C LEU A 193 -91.10 -30.60 38.21
N ASP A 194 -92.05 -30.94 37.34
CA ASP A 194 -93.48 -30.69 37.57
C ASP A 194 -93.85 -31.10 38.99
N THR A 195 -94.38 -30.13 39.74
CA THR A 195 -94.98 -30.37 41.06
C THR A 195 -96.21 -31.25 40.88
N VAL A 196 -96.02 -32.57 40.89
CA VAL A 196 -97.12 -33.54 40.78
C VAL A 196 -97.99 -33.44 42.03
N ALA A 197 -99.08 -32.70 41.92
CA ALA A 197 -100.10 -32.62 42.95
C ALA A 197 -100.78 -33.98 43.09
N CYS A 198 -100.34 -34.79 44.06
CA CYS A 198 -101.05 -36.00 44.46
C CYS A 198 -102.35 -35.61 45.16
N SER A 199 -103.45 -35.74 44.44
CA SER A 199 -104.81 -35.55 44.96
C SER A 199 -105.26 -36.74 45.81
N SER A 200 -105.90 -36.42 46.93
CA SER A 200 -106.88 -37.19 47.72
C SER A 200 -106.95 -38.71 47.64
N VAL A 201 -106.62 -39.38 48.75
CA VAL A 201 -107.52 -40.37 49.40
C VAL A 201 -107.27 -40.43 50.92
N SER A 202 -108.26 -40.92 51.67
CA SER A 202 -108.39 -40.75 53.13
C SER A 202 -107.84 -41.91 53.99
N SER A 203 -107.12 -41.55 55.08
CA SER A 203 -106.81 -42.39 56.26
C SER A 203 -105.87 -43.61 56.03
N PRO A 204 -105.03 -44.06 57.00
CA PRO A 204 -105.02 -43.75 58.43
C PRO A 204 -103.66 -43.25 58.97
N VAL A 205 -103.23 -42.06 58.56
CA VAL A 205 -102.02 -41.42 59.16
C VAL A 205 -102.31 -40.78 60.52
N GLN A 206 -103.58 -40.44 60.79
CA GLN A 206 -104.00 -39.77 62.02
C GLN A 206 -103.68 -40.58 63.29
N ASP A 207 -103.76 -41.92 63.22
CA ASP A 207 -103.64 -42.78 64.40
C ASP A 207 -102.20 -43.28 64.68
N VAL A 208 -101.35 -43.32 63.64
CA VAL A 208 -99.90 -43.54 63.81
C VAL A 208 -99.24 -42.31 64.46
N MET A 209 -99.74 -41.12 64.16
CA MET A 209 -99.29 -39.85 64.75
C MET A 209 -99.68 -39.71 66.24
N SER A 210 -100.66 -40.49 66.73
CA SER A 210 -101.06 -40.54 68.15
C SER A 210 -100.02 -41.21 69.06
N THR A 211 -99.02 -41.90 68.50
CA THR A 211 -97.99 -42.62 69.29
C THR A 211 -96.78 -41.72 69.59
N PRO A 212 -96.57 -41.23 70.84
CA PRO A 212 -95.55 -40.22 71.13
C PRO A 212 -94.10 -40.70 70.87
N GLN A 213 -93.86 -42.01 70.85
CA GLN A 213 -92.55 -42.59 70.52
C GLN A 213 -92.18 -42.39 69.03
N LEU A 214 -93.15 -42.50 68.11
CA LEU A 214 -92.92 -42.31 66.68
C LEU A 214 -92.70 -40.84 66.34
N LEU A 215 -93.48 -39.93 66.92
CA LEU A 215 -93.23 -38.49 66.82
C LEU A 215 -91.84 -38.09 67.36
N LYS A 216 -91.40 -38.69 68.48
CA LYS A 216 -90.05 -38.46 69.03
C LYS A 216 -88.95 -38.97 68.08
N ARG A 217 -89.17 -40.12 67.42
CA ARG A 217 -88.24 -40.65 66.40
C ARG A 217 -88.18 -39.74 65.17
N LEU A 218 -89.32 -39.40 64.57
CA LEU A 218 -89.39 -38.49 63.42
C LEU A 218 -88.76 -37.12 63.71
N ARG A 219 -88.99 -36.54 64.89
CA ARG A 219 -88.31 -35.29 65.31
C ARG A 219 -86.80 -35.45 65.44
N LYS A 220 -86.31 -36.63 65.87
CA LYS A 220 -84.87 -36.93 65.95
C LYS A 220 -84.25 -37.11 64.55
N GLU A 221 -84.92 -37.82 63.64
CA GLU A 221 -84.47 -37.97 62.25
C GLU A 221 -84.49 -36.62 61.51
N LEU A 222 -85.51 -35.78 61.72
CA LEU A 222 -85.55 -34.42 61.15
C LEU A 222 -84.51 -33.47 61.76
N ALA A 223 -84.12 -33.65 63.03
CA ALA A 223 -83.00 -32.93 63.63
C ALA A 223 -81.68 -33.39 63.00
N HIS A 224 -81.43 -34.70 62.97
CA HIS A 224 -80.24 -35.28 62.34
C HIS A 224 -80.12 -34.92 60.85
N GLY A 225 -81.22 -34.92 60.11
CA GLY A 225 -81.25 -34.50 58.71
C GLY A 225 -80.93 -33.01 58.51
N ARG A 226 -81.30 -32.13 59.46
CA ARG A 226 -80.80 -30.74 59.48
C ARG A 226 -79.32 -30.70 59.81
N ASP A 227 -78.86 -31.40 60.85
CA ASP A 227 -77.43 -31.43 61.20
C ASP A 227 -76.55 -31.92 60.04
N MET A 228 -77.02 -32.91 59.27
CA MET A 228 -76.35 -33.40 58.05
C MET A 228 -76.42 -32.40 56.90
N LYS A 229 -77.55 -31.72 56.72
CA LYS A 229 -77.68 -30.63 55.74
C LYS A 229 -76.70 -29.49 56.07
N ASP A 230 -76.69 -29.03 57.31
CA ASP A 230 -75.84 -27.93 57.77
C ASP A 230 -74.34 -28.31 57.69
N ALA A 231 -74.00 -29.59 57.93
CA ALA A 231 -72.66 -30.12 57.71
C ALA A 231 -72.26 -30.13 56.22
N LEU A 232 -73.17 -30.51 55.32
CA LEU A 232 -72.93 -30.47 53.87
C LEU A 232 -72.87 -29.04 53.32
N GLU A 233 -73.70 -28.12 53.82
CA GLU A 233 -73.63 -26.69 53.46
C GLU A 233 -72.31 -26.06 53.94
N LYS A 234 -71.85 -26.41 55.14
CA LYS A 234 -70.54 -25.99 55.65
C LYS A 234 -69.40 -26.56 54.81
N GLU A 235 -69.46 -27.83 54.42
CA GLU A 235 -68.42 -28.42 53.58
C GLU A 235 -68.42 -27.84 52.17
N LEU A 236 -69.59 -27.57 51.58
CA LEU A 236 -69.69 -26.84 50.31
C LEU A 236 -69.08 -25.44 50.42
N ALA A 237 -69.33 -24.71 51.50
CA ALA A 237 -68.72 -23.40 51.76
C ALA A 237 -67.18 -23.51 51.92
N ASN A 238 -66.68 -24.53 52.61
CA ASN A 238 -65.24 -24.82 52.70
C ASN A 238 -64.63 -25.07 51.30
N GLN A 239 -65.27 -25.89 50.48
CA GLN A 239 -64.80 -26.20 49.13
C GLN A 239 -64.82 -24.97 48.22
N ILE A 240 -65.86 -24.11 48.30
CA ILE A 240 -65.91 -22.82 47.59
C ILE A 240 -64.75 -21.91 48.01
N ASN A 241 -64.44 -21.83 49.31
CA ASN A 241 -63.31 -21.04 49.80
C ASN A 241 -61.97 -21.60 49.24
N ILE A 242 -61.75 -22.92 49.33
CA ILE A 242 -60.55 -23.59 48.80
C ILE A 242 -60.41 -23.41 47.28
N ILE A 243 -61.52 -23.40 46.54
CA ILE A 243 -61.53 -23.11 45.09
C ILE A 243 -61.11 -21.66 44.85
N SER A 244 -61.68 -20.68 45.55
CA SER A 244 -61.34 -19.26 45.36
C SER A 244 -59.88 -18.93 45.72
N GLU A 245 -59.31 -19.57 46.74
CA GLU A 245 -57.88 -19.49 47.05
C GLU A 245 -57.01 -20.04 45.92
N LYS A 246 -57.37 -21.21 45.36
CA LYS A 246 -56.67 -21.82 44.22
C LYS A 246 -56.79 -20.97 42.95
N GLU A 247 -57.96 -20.39 42.67
CA GLU A 247 -58.16 -19.46 41.56
C GLU A 247 -57.28 -18.21 41.71
N GLY A 248 -57.18 -17.65 42.92
CA GLY A 248 -56.26 -16.55 43.23
C GLY A 248 -54.80 -16.90 42.95
N LEU A 249 -54.34 -18.10 43.34
CA LEU A 249 -52.99 -18.59 43.04
C LEU A 249 -52.77 -18.82 41.54
N ILE A 250 -53.77 -19.33 40.82
CA ILE A 250 -53.72 -19.52 39.36
C ILE A 250 -53.54 -18.16 38.67
N ILE A 251 -54.30 -17.13 39.05
CA ILE A 251 -54.19 -15.77 38.48
C ILE A 251 -52.81 -15.17 38.76
N GLN A 252 -52.26 -15.34 39.96
CA GLN A 252 -50.90 -14.87 40.30
C GLN A 252 -49.82 -15.57 39.45
N LEU A 253 -49.94 -16.90 39.26
CA LEU A 253 -49.00 -17.67 38.44
C LEU A 253 -49.13 -17.31 36.96
N GLN A 254 -50.35 -17.14 36.43
CA GLN A 254 -50.60 -16.66 35.07
C GLN A 254 -49.95 -15.29 34.84
N HIS A 255 -50.19 -14.32 35.72
CA HIS A 255 -49.56 -13.00 35.62
C HIS A 255 -48.03 -13.06 35.69
N ARG A 256 -47.45 -13.97 36.49
CA ARG A 256 -45.99 -14.18 36.55
C ARG A 256 -45.47 -14.77 35.24
N VAL A 257 -46.15 -15.75 34.65
CA VAL A 257 -45.81 -16.33 33.34
C VAL A 257 -45.90 -15.27 32.25
N ASP A 258 -46.97 -14.50 32.19
CA ASP A 258 -47.14 -13.40 31.21
C ASP A 258 -46.05 -12.34 31.33
N ARG A 259 -45.58 -12.06 32.55
CA ARG A 259 -44.47 -11.13 32.79
C ARG A 259 -43.16 -11.69 32.24
N MET A 260 -42.82 -12.94 32.57
CA MET A 260 -41.63 -13.61 32.03
C MET A 260 -41.68 -13.69 30.49
N LEU A 261 -42.85 -13.95 29.89
CA LEU A 261 -43.03 -13.97 28.43
C LEU A 261 -42.93 -12.58 27.78
N ARG A 262 -43.16 -11.48 28.51
CA ARG A 262 -42.87 -10.12 28.03
C ARG A 262 -41.39 -9.81 28.14
N GLU A 263 -40.76 -10.13 29.28
CA GLU A 263 -39.33 -9.96 29.53
C GLU A 263 -38.49 -10.73 28.51
N GLN A 264 -38.83 -12.00 28.25
CA GLN A 264 -38.17 -12.85 27.24
C GLN A 264 -38.26 -12.25 25.83
N ARG A 265 -39.43 -11.73 25.42
CA ARG A 265 -39.58 -11.09 24.10
C ARG A 265 -38.77 -9.80 23.95
N GLU A 266 -38.70 -8.99 25.00
CA GLU A 266 -37.86 -7.78 24.98
C GLU A 266 -36.36 -8.14 25.01
N LEU A 267 -35.98 -9.19 25.74
CA LEU A 267 -34.63 -9.75 25.74
C LEU A 267 -34.23 -10.25 24.34
N GLU A 268 -35.09 -11.02 23.66
CA GLU A 268 -34.87 -11.49 22.29
C GLU A 268 -34.77 -10.34 21.28
N LYS A 269 -35.60 -9.31 21.42
CA LYS A 269 -35.54 -8.08 20.61
C LYS A 269 -34.22 -7.33 20.81
N ASN A 270 -33.75 -7.22 22.06
CA ASN A 270 -32.45 -6.62 22.38
C ASN A 270 -31.27 -7.44 21.83
N HIS A 271 -31.32 -8.77 21.92
CA HIS A 271 -30.31 -9.63 21.29
C HIS A 271 -30.28 -9.49 19.76
N LYS A 272 -31.46 -9.45 19.11
CA LYS A 272 -31.55 -9.20 17.65
C LYS A 272 -30.96 -7.83 17.27
N ALA A 273 -31.25 -6.78 18.04
CA ALA A 273 -30.67 -5.46 17.81
C ALA A 273 -29.14 -5.45 17.99
N ALA A 274 -28.62 -6.11 19.03
CA ALA A 274 -27.18 -6.21 19.27
C ALA A 274 -26.46 -7.02 18.17
N LEU A 275 -27.07 -8.09 17.65
CA LEU A 275 -26.55 -8.86 16.52
C LEU A 275 -26.49 -8.01 15.24
N LEU A 276 -27.52 -7.21 14.96
CA LEU A 276 -27.51 -6.28 13.82
C LEU A 276 -26.44 -5.19 13.96
N GLU A 277 -26.25 -4.61 15.16
CA GLU A 277 -25.19 -3.62 15.39
C GLU A 277 -23.78 -4.25 15.24
N LEU A 278 -23.61 -5.52 15.63
CA LEU A 278 -22.37 -6.26 15.39
C LEU A 278 -22.15 -6.59 13.92
N GLN A 279 -23.21 -6.92 13.18
CA GLN A 279 -23.16 -7.13 11.73
C GLN A 279 -22.75 -5.83 11.00
N GLU A 280 -23.40 -4.70 11.29
CA GLU A 280 -23.06 -3.39 10.71
C GLU A 280 -21.61 -3.00 11.01
N LYS A 281 -21.12 -3.25 12.23
CA LYS A 281 -19.72 -3.04 12.60
C LYS A 281 -18.77 -3.96 11.82
N ASN A 282 -19.13 -5.23 11.62
CA ASN A 282 -18.32 -6.17 10.86
C ASN A 282 -18.26 -5.78 9.37
N GLU A 283 -19.39 -5.41 8.78
CA GLU A 283 -19.45 -4.86 7.41
C GLU A 283 -18.62 -3.57 7.29
N SER A 284 -18.69 -2.66 8.25
CA SER A 284 -17.88 -1.44 8.30
C SER A 284 -16.37 -1.74 8.41
N LEU A 285 -15.99 -2.73 9.23
CA LEU A 285 -14.59 -3.20 9.32
C LEU A 285 -14.13 -3.83 8.00
N LEU A 286 -14.94 -4.67 7.36
CA LEU A 286 -14.65 -5.28 6.07
C LEU A 286 -14.41 -4.22 4.98
N HIS A 287 -15.26 -3.18 4.91
CA HIS A 287 -15.06 -2.05 4.00
C HIS A 287 -13.74 -1.31 4.29
N ARG A 288 -13.38 -1.10 5.56
CA ARG A 288 -12.10 -0.48 5.94
C ARG A 288 -10.91 -1.36 5.59
N VAL A 289 -11.01 -2.68 5.73
CA VAL A 289 -9.96 -3.63 5.31
C VAL A 289 -9.78 -3.58 3.79
N HIS A 290 -10.86 -3.62 3.00
CA HIS A 290 -10.77 -3.47 1.55
C HIS A 290 -10.14 -2.13 1.11
N GLU A 291 -10.48 -1.02 1.76
CA GLU A 291 -9.88 0.29 1.48
C GLU A 291 -8.38 0.34 1.84
N VAL A 292 -7.97 -0.27 2.96
CA VAL A 292 -6.54 -0.40 3.31
C VAL A 292 -5.79 -1.30 2.32
N LEU A 293 -6.38 -2.44 1.91
CA LEU A 293 -5.79 -3.32 0.90
C LEU A 293 -5.59 -2.60 -0.44
N LYS A 294 -6.58 -1.80 -0.86
CA LYS A 294 -6.47 -0.94 -2.03
C LYS A 294 -5.34 0.08 -1.90
N GLN A 295 -5.23 0.77 -0.76
CA GLN A 295 -4.13 1.70 -0.50
C GLN A 295 -2.76 1.00 -0.52
N CYS A 296 -2.65 -0.22 0.03
CA CYS A 296 -1.45 -1.04 -0.07
C CYS A 296 -1.13 -1.44 -1.53
N GLN A 297 -2.14 -1.73 -2.35
CA GLN A 297 -1.98 -2.03 -3.76
C GLN A 297 -1.51 -0.80 -4.55
N ASP A 298 -2.12 0.37 -4.31
CA ASP A 298 -1.73 1.64 -4.92
C ASP A 298 -0.28 1.99 -4.56
N LEU A 299 0.09 1.93 -3.28
CA LEU A 299 1.46 2.11 -2.80
C LEU A 299 2.45 1.10 -3.42
N LYS A 300 2.03 -0.16 -3.65
CA LYS A 300 2.84 -1.17 -4.33
C LYS A 300 3.07 -0.82 -5.81
N THR A 301 2.10 -0.17 -6.48
CA THR A 301 2.30 0.35 -7.85
C THR A 301 3.17 1.60 -7.88
N GLU A 302 3.00 2.53 -6.94
CA GLU A 302 3.83 3.73 -6.80
C GLU A 302 5.29 3.36 -6.48
N ASN A 303 5.51 2.39 -5.58
CA ASN A 303 6.85 1.91 -5.27
C ASN A 303 7.54 1.27 -6.47
N ARG A 304 6.83 0.44 -7.26
CA ARG A 304 7.34 -0.10 -8.53
C ARG A 304 7.69 0.99 -9.55
N GLN A 305 6.96 2.12 -9.57
CA GLN A 305 7.29 3.26 -10.42
C GLN A 305 8.54 4.00 -9.92
N LYS A 306 8.67 4.21 -8.60
CA LYS A 306 9.87 4.78 -7.98
C LYS A 306 11.10 3.90 -8.19
N GLU A 307 10.96 2.58 -8.08
CA GLU A 307 12.01 1.61 -8.39
C GLU A 307 12.46 1.72 -9.84
N LYS A 308 11.54 1.79 -10.82
CA LYS A 308 11.90 2.01 -12.23
C LYS A 308 12.68 3.31 -12.43
N LYS A 309 12.19 4.42 -11.88
CA LYS A 309 12.87 5.71 -11.95
C LYS A 309 14.24 5.71 -11.26
N MET A 310 14.41 4.91 -10.21
CA MET A 310 15.70 4.71 -9.55
C MET A 310 16.67 3.92 -10.45
N HIS A 311 16.21 2.92 -11.21
CA HIS A 311 17.04 2.23 -12.20
C HIS A 311 17.41 3.17 -13.36
N GLU A 312 16.46 3.94 -13.90
CA GLU A 312 16.70 4.96 -14.93
C GLU A 312 17.77 5.98 -14.49
N LEU A 313 17.63 6.55 -13.28
CA LEU A 313 18.62 7.48 -12.71
C LEU A 313 19.97 6.79 -12.39
N MET A 314 19.98 5.49 -12.11
CA MET A 314 21.21 4.73 -11.90
C MET A 314 21.96 4.51 -13.22
N GLU A 315 21.25 4.18 -14.30
CA GLU A 315 21.80 4.09 -15.65
C GLU A 315 22.32 5.46 -16.12
N GLU A 316 21.53 6.53 -15.95
CA GLU A 316 21.98 7.90 -16.25
C GLU A 316 23.27 8.25 -15.50
N ASN A 317 23.35 8.02 -14.18
CA ASN A 317 24.56 8.25 -13.39
C ASN A 317 25.76 7.41 -13.87
N GLN A 318 25.55 6.15 -14.28
CA GLN A 318 26.62 5.35 -14.89
C GLN A 318 27.08 5.95 -16.22
N THR A 319 26.17 6.45 -17.06
CA THR A 319 26.55 7.12 -18.32
C THR A 319 27.29 8.44 -18.07
N PHE A 320 26.89 9.25 -17.08
CA PHE A 320 27.60 10.48 -16.71
C PHE A 320 28.98 10.18 -16.13
N SER A 321 29.10 9.16 -15.27
CA SER A 321 30.41 8.70 -14.75
C SER A 321 31.33 8.22 -15.89
N ALA A 322 30.80 7.49 -16.87
CA ALA A 322 31.56 7.07 -18.05
C ALA A 322 31.93 8.24 -18.98
N GLN A 323 31.10 9.29 -19.08
CA GLN A 323 31.44 10.52 -19.81
C GLN A 323 32.53 11.31 -19.08
N LEU A 324 32.44 11.44 -17.75
CA LEU A 324 33.43 12.11 -16.91
C LEU A 324 34.81 11.43 -17.07
N ALA A 325 34.87 10.10 -16.96
CA ALA A 325 36.12 9.35 -17.12
C ALA A 325 36.77 9.54 -18.50
N ARG A 326 35.97 9.67 -19.58
CA ARG A 326 36.49 10.01 -20.91
C ARG A 326 37.02 11.44 -20.99
N ALA A 327 36.32 12.39 -20.38
CA ALA A 327 36.77 13.79 -20.33
C ALA A 327 38.07 13.93 -19.53
N GLU A 328 38.21 13.20 -18.41
CA GLU A 328 39.46 13.10 -17.65
C GLU A 328 40.58 12.47 -18.48
N GLU A 329 40.31 11.41 -19.25
CA GLU A 329 41.28 10.82 -20.18
C GLU A 329 41.71 11.81 -21.29
N GLU A 330 40.78 12.61 -21.84
CA GLU A 330 41.10 13.66 -22.80
C GLU A 330 41.93 14.80 -22.18
N ILE A 331 41.60 15.22 -20.96
CA ILE A 331 42.37 16.23 -20.21
C ILE A 331 43.80 15.73 -19.96
N THR A 332 44.00 14.48 -19.52
CA THR A 332 45.35 13.94 -19.31
C THR A 332 46.16 13.87 -20.62
N LYS A 333 45.54 13.47 -21.74
CA LYS A 333 46.18 13.49 -23.06
C LYS A 333 46.58 14.90 -23.50
N LEU A 334 45.70 15.89 -23.31
CA LEU A 334 45.99 17.30 -23.64
C LEU A 334 47.07 17.90 -22.75
N THR A 335 47.07 17.58 -21.44
CA THR A 335 48.14 17.99 -20.51
C THR A 335 49.49 17.41 -20.94
N LEU A 336 49.56 16.11 -21.24
CA LEU A 336 50.79 15.47 -21.72
C LEU A 336 51.26 16.08 -23.05
N ALA A 337 50.36 16.31 -24.01
CA ALA A 337 50.70 16.95 -25.29
C ALA A 337 51.17 18.41 -25.12
N HIS A 338 50.61 19.14 -24.15
CA HIS A 338 51.09 20.47 -23.77
C HIS A 338 52.49 20.40 -23.14
N GLU A 339 52.73 19.48 -22.20
CA GLU A 339 54.04 19.29 -21.57
C GLU A 339 55.13 18.91 -22.58
N THR A 340 54.86 17.99 -23.51
CA THR A 340 55.82 17.63 -24.57
C THR A 340 56.09 18.81 -25.48
N SER A 341 55.04 19.51 -25.94
CA SER A 341 55.19 20.72 -26.77
C SER A 341 56.00 21.81 -26.04
N GLN A 342 55.78 21.98 -24.74
CA GLN A 342 56.48 22.97 -23.92
C GLN A 342 57.96 22.56 -23.70
N ALA A 343 58.25 21.27 -23.55
CA ALA A 343 59.63 20.75 -23.47
C ALA A 343 60.39 20.91 -24.79
N GLU A 344 59.74 20.63 -25.93
CA GLU A 344 60.28 20.89 -27.27
C GLU A 344 60.57 22.39 -27.48
N TRP A 345 59.64 23.28 -27.10
CA TRP A 345 59.84 24.72 -27.16
C TRP A 345 60.98 25.22 -26.27
N ARG A 346 61.13 24.69 -25.04
CA ARG A 346 62.27 25.01 -24.15
C ARG A 346 63.59 24.59 -24.80
N SER A 347 63.69 23.34 -25.23
CA SER A 347 64.89 22.79 -25.88
C SER A 347 65.24 23.57 -27.16
N ARG A 348 64.24 24.01 -27.92
CA ARG A 348 64.44 24.84 -29.12
C ARG A 348 64.90 26.25 -28.78
N LYS A 349 64.38 26.86 -27.70
CA LYS A 349 64.85 28.15 -27.19
C LYS A 349 66.32 28.04 -26.76
N GLU A 350 66.66 27.07 -25.92
CA GLU A 350 68.03 26.81 -25.44
C GLU A 350 69.01 26.60 -26.59
N PHE A 351 68.62 25.83 -27.61
CA PHE A 351 69.42 25.63 -28.83
C PHE A 351 69.65 26.94 -29.60
N LEU A 352 68.61 27.76 -29.79
CA LEU A 352 68.73 29.05 -30.48
C LEU A 352 69.54 30.06 -29.67
N GLU A 353 69.43 30.03 -28.35
CA GLU A 353 70.20 30.87 -27.42
C GLU A 353 71.68 30.46 -27.41
N HIS A 354 71.99 29.17 -27.49
CA HIS A 354 73.36 28.66 -27.71
C HIS A 354 73.93 29.11 -29.06
N GLU A 355 73.20 28.92 -30.17
CA GLU A 355 73.66 29.34 -31.50
C GLU A 355 73.79 30.87 -31.61
N LEU A 356 72.91 31.64 -30.97
CA LEU A 356 73.05 33.11 -30.86
C LEU A 356 74.32 33.48 -30.09
N ASN A 357 74.56 32.88 -28.92
CA ASN A 357 75.76 33.13 -28.12
C ASN A 357 77.04 32.76 -28.89
N LYS A 358 77.02 31.67 -29.67
CA LYS A 358 78.11 31.27 -30.56
C LYS A 358 78.31 32.26 -31.71
N ALA A 359 77.23 32.73 -32.35
CA ALA A 359 77.29 33.75 -33.40
C ALA A 359 77.78 35.11 -32.86
N VAL A 360 77.40 35.49 -31.63
CA VAL A 360 77.91 36.68 -30.95
C VAL A 360 79.41 36.54 -30.64
N LYS A 361 79.87 35.38 -30.16
CA LYS A 361 81.31 35.10 -29.98
C LYS A 361 82.09 35.19 -31.29
N HIS A 362 81.60 34.57 -32.37
CA HIS A 362 82.19 34.73 -33.70
C HIS A 362 82.19 36.18 -34.17
N LYS A 363 81.07 36.92 -34.01
CA LYS A 363 81.01 38.34 -34.38
C LYS A 363 82.00 39.20 -33.57
N ALA A 364 82.26 38.86 -32.32
CA ALA A 364 83.27 39.54 -31.50
C ALA A 364 84.70 39.26 -32.00
N LEU A 365 85.03 38.00 -32.34
CA LEU A 365 86.32 37.63 -32.95
C LEU A 365 86.48 38.29 -34.33
N ASN A 366 85.49 38.18 -35.21
CA ASN A 366 85.49 38.83 -36.51
C ASN A 366 85.51 40.37 -36.41
N LYS A 367 85.09 40.97 -35.29
CA LYS A 367 85.23 42.42 -35.06
C LYS A 367 86.66 42.80 -34.63
N LEU A 368 87.36 41.91 -33.93
CA LEU A 368 88.79 42.06 -33.66
C LEU A 368 89.60 41.95 -34.96
N GLU A 369 89.27 40.96 -35.80
CA GLU A 369 89.82 40.84 -37.16
C GLU A 369 89.42 42.02 -38.05
N SER A 370 88.18 42.53 -37.94
CA SER A 370 87.73 43.64 -38.78
C SER A 370 88.50 44.92 -38.49
N LEU A 371 88.81 45.22 -37.22
CA LEU A 371 89.70 46.33 -36.85
C LEU A 371 91.08 46.19 -37.51
N GLN A 372 91.64 44.97 -37.52
CA GLN A 372 92.90 44.67 -38.20
C GLN A 372 92.82 44.73 -39.74
N THR A 373 91.62 44.63 -40.32
CA THR A 373 91.38 44.93 -41.74
C THR A 373 91.01 46.40 -41.99
N GLU A 374 90.46 47.11 -41.02
CA GLU A 374 90.06 48.51 -41.12
C GLU A 374 91.30 49.41 -41.19
N GLU A 375 92.37 49.08 -40.45
CA GLU A 375 93.71 49.66 -40.65
C GLU A 375 94.22 49.49 -42.10
N LYS A 376 93.96 48.34 -42.73
CA LYS A 376 94.36 48.06 -44.13
C LYS A 376 93.42 48.73 -45.14
N VAL A 377 92.14 48.87 -44.81
CA VAL A 377 91.14 49.55 -45.63
C VAL A 377 91.38 51.06 -45.60
N GLN A 378 91.79 51.66 -44.49
CA GLN A 378 92.17 53.08 -44.43
C GLN A 378 93.34 53.41 -45.39
N GLU A 379 94.32 52.50 -45.52
CA GLU A 379 95.40 52.65 -46.52
C GLU A 379 94.90 52.46 -47.96
N LEU A 380 93.91 51.57 -48.20
CA LEU A 380 93.27 51.43 -49.52
C LEU A 380 92.30 52.58 -49.85
N GLU A 381 91.63 53.18 -48.89
CA GLU A 381 90.72 54.34 -49.06
C GLU A 381 91.48 55.63 -49.39
N LYS A 382 92.74 55.72 -49.00
CA LYS A 382 93.67 56.76 -49.45
C LYS A 382 93.92 56.64 -50.96
N ILE A 383 94.14 55.42 -51.45
CA ILE A 383 94.31 55.09 -52.88
C ILE A 383 93.00 55.25 -53.67
N ILE A 384 91.86 54.84 -53.08
CA ILE A 384 90.54 55.01 -53.72
C ILE A 384 90.16 56.48 -53.80
N ARG A 385 90.51 57.34 -52.83
CA ARG A 385 90.26 58.79 -52.94
C ARG A 385 90.99 59.44 -54.13
N GLU A 386 92.16 58.95 -54.53
CA GLU A 386 92.84 59.38 -55.77
C GLU A 386 92.12 58.89 -57.04
N LEU A 387 91.53 57.68 -57.01
CA LEU A 387 90.79 57.11 -58.16
C LEU A 387 89.35 57.62 -58.27
N GLN A 388 88.71 57.98 -57.16
CA GLN A 388 87.32 58.44 -57.12
C GLN A 388 87.21 59.91 -57.56
N ALA A 389 88.31 60.68 -57.46
CA ALA A 389 88.47 61.96 -58.17
C ALA A 389 88.46 61.81 -59.71
N ARG A 390 88.73 60.61 -60.26
CA ARG A 390 88.70 60.32 -61.71
C ARG A 390 87.38 59.72 -62.21
N ILE A 391 86.56 59.13 -61.33
CA ILE A 391 85.35 58.37 -61.73
C ILE A 391 84.08 59.23 -61.70
N SER A 392 84.06 60.36 -60.98
CA SER A 392 82.96 61.34 -60.95
C SER A 392 82.63 62.01 -62.30
N ALA A 393 83.29 61.61 -63.39
CA ALA A 393 83.09 62.14 -64.73
C ALA A 393 82.06 61.37 -65.59
N LEU A 394 81.61 60.15 -65.20
CA LEU A 394 80.78 59.31 -66.07
C LEU A 394 79.66 58.52 -65.38
N SER A 395 78.47 58.65 -65.99
CA SER A 395 77.34 57.71 -66.03
C SER A 395 76.17 57.93 -65.07
N SER A 396 75.09 58.46 -65.67
CA SER A 396 73.70 58.41 -65.21
C SER A 396 73.01 57.14 -65.70
N GLU A 397 72.52 56.27 -64.81
CA GLU A 397 71.71 55.10 -65.18
C GLU A 397 70.64 54.78 -64.10
N SER A 398 69.87 55.78 -63.67
CA SER A 398 68.89 55.67 -62.57
C SER A 398 67.45 55.33 -62.98
N ASP A 399 67.09 55.47 -64.26
CA ASP A 399 65.68 55.71 -64.62
C ASP A 399 64.92 54.44 -65.04
N THR A 400 65.61 53.33 -65.28
CA THR A 400 64.98 52.05 -65.66
C THR A 400 64.33 51.34 -64.46
N GLN A 401 64.94 51.36 -63.27
CA GLN A 401 64.40 50.73 -62.06
C GLN A 401 63.10 51.39 -61.56
N ILE A 402 62.96 52.70 -61.74
CA ILE A 402 61.79 53.48 -61.28
C ILE A 402 60.50 53.02 -61.97
N SER A 403 60.60 52.59 -63.24
CA SER A 403 59.44 52.11 -64.01
C SER A 403 58.88 50.77 -63.52
N ALA A 404 59.76 49.84 -63.12
CA ALA A 404 59.38 48.50 -62.64
C ALA A 404 58.77 48.52 -61.22
N LEU A 405 59.27 49.39 -60.35
CA LEU A 405 58.67 49.58 -59.02
C LEU A 405 57.25 50.17 -59.10
N LYS A 406 57.00 51.02 -60.11
CA LYS A 406 55.70 51.67 -60.34
C LYS A 406 54.60 50.70 -60.81
N THR A 407 54.95 49.59 -61.48
CA THR A 407 53.98 48.55 -61.87
C THR A 407 53.68 47.59 -60.72
N GLU A 408 54.67 47.20 -59.92
CA GLU A 408 54.43 46.33 -58.75
C GLU A 408 53.63 47.05 -57.65
N MET A 409 53.82 48.36 -57.44
CA MET A 409 52.95 49.18 -56.58
C MET A 409 51.46 49.06 -56.93
N LYS A 410 51.10 49.09 -58.22
CA LYS A 410 49.70 48.91 -58.67
C LYS A 410 49.18 47.50 -58.41
N ASN A 411 50.04 46.48 -58.56
CA ASN A 411 49.71 45.08 -58.31
C ASN A 411 49.46 44.81 -56.81
N GLN A 412 50.23 45.44 -55.92
CA GLN A 412 50.02 45.36 -54.47
C GLN A 412 48.74 46.07 -54.02
N GLN A 413 48.40 47.22 -54.63
CA GLN A 413 47.14 47.92 -54.36
C GLN A 413 45.92 47.02 -54.65
N LEU A 414 45.88 46.37 -55.81
CA LEU A 414 44.82 45.42 -56.19
C LEU A 414 44.69 44.23 -55.22
N LYS A 415 45.80 43.74 -54.66
CA LYS A 415 45.79 42.69 -53.63
C LYS A 415 45.21 43.20 -52.30
N SER A 416 45.55 44.42 -51.89
CA SER A 416 45.01 45.09 -50.69
C SER A 416 43.49 45.27 -50.79
N ASP A 417 42.99 45.77 -51.93
CA ASP A 417 41.57 46.00 -52.15
C ASP A 417 40.76 44.68 -52.16
N ARG A 418 41.33 43.59 -52.74
CA ARG A 418 40.72 42.25 -52.70
C ARG A 418 40.65 41.66 -51.29
N LEU A 419 41.65 41.92 -50.44
CA LEU A 419 41.63 41.50 -49.03
C LEU A 419 40.60 42.29 -48.22
N ARG A 420 40.46 43.61 -48.47
CA ARG A 420 39.46 44.47 -47.83
C ARG A 420 38.03 43.97 -48.08
N ALA A 421 37.69 43.67 -49.34
CA ALA A 421 36.40 43.11 -49.71
C ALA A 421 36.10 41.73 -49.06
N GLN A 422 37.12 40.89 -48.84
CA GLN A 422 36.95 39.62 -48.12
C GLN A 422 36.69 39.80 -46.62
N LEU A 423 37.25 40.84 -46.00
CA LEU A 423 37.02 41.16 -44.59
C LEU A 423 35.60 41.71 -44.38
N GLU A 424 35.13 42.61 -45.24
CA GLU A 424 33.75 43.14 -45.20
C GLU A 424 32.71 42.03 -45.34
N LEU A 425 32.90 41.09 -46.26
CA LEU A 425 31.98 39.94 -46.43
C LEU A 425 31.96 39.02 -45.19
N LYS A 426 33.09 38.85 -44.50
CA LYS A 426 33.14 38.10 -43.23
C LYS A 426 32.46 38.87 -42.09
N LEU A 427 32.64 40.18 -42.04
CA LEU A 427 32.01 41.07 -41.06
C LEU A 427 30.48 41.03 -41.17
N GLU A 428 29.92 41.11 -42.37
CA GLU A 428 28.45 41.04 -42.55
C GLU A 428 27.87 39.65 -42.25
N LYS A 429 28.61 38.58 -42.55
CA LYS A 429 28.23 37.22 -42.10
C LYS A 429 28.23 37.09 -40.58
N GLN A 430 29.17 37.74 -39.87
CA GLN A 430 29.17 37.78 -38.41
C GLN A 430 28.05 38.66 -37.85
N LYS A 431 27.81 39.86 -38.41
CA LYS A 431 26.72 40.75 -37.98
C LYS A 431 25.34 40.08 -38.12
N THR A 432 25.09 39.40 -39.23
CA THR A 432 23.84 38.66 -39.45
C THR A 432 23.70 37.49 -38.46
N GLY A 433 24.76 36.73 -38.21
CA GLY A 433 24.79 35.71 -37.15
C GLY A 433 24.48 36.27 -35.76
N ILE A 434 25.14 37.36 -35.36
CA ILE A 434 24.90 38.07 -34.09
C ILE A 434 23.44 38.54 -33.98
N LEU A 435 22.86 39.06 -35.06
CA LEU A 435 21.46 39.50 -35.08
C LEU A 435 20.48 38.33 -34.84
N THR A 436 20.72 37.17 -35.47
CA THR A 436 19.89 35.97 -35.24
C THR A 436 19.99 35.46 -33.80
N LEU A 437 21.19 35.43 -33.22
CA LEU A 437 21.40 35.05 -31.81
C LEU A 437 20.74 36.02 -30.85
N LYS A 438 20.80 37.33 -31.12
CA LYS A 438 20.14 38.37 -30.32
C LYS A 438 18.62 38.19 -30.30
N ASN A 439 18.00 37.91 -31.45
CA ASN A 439 16.56 37.68 -31.55
C ASN A 439 16.14 36.41 -30.77
N LEU A 440 16.93 35.33 -30.87
CA LEU A 440 16.67 34.09 -30.11
C LEU A 440 16.81 34.31 -28.60
N ALA A 441 17.82 35.08 -28.15
CA ALA A 441 17.98 35.44 -26.74
C ALA A 441 16.79 36.26 -26.20
N GLN A 442 16.27 37.20 -26.99
CA GLN A 442 15.08 37.97 -26.62
C GLN A 442 13.81 37.09 -26.52
N GLN A 443 13.65 36.09 -27.38
CA GLN A 443 12.56 35.12 -27.28
C GLN A 443 12.63 34.29 -25.99
N TRP A 444 13.81 33.78 -25.64
CA TRP A 444 14.04 33.09 -24.37
C TRP A 444 13.77 33.99 -23.16
N GLU A 445 14.16 35.26 -23.21
CA GLU A 445 13.88 36.23 -22.14
C GLU A 445 12.36 36.48 -21.97
N GLN A 446 11.61 36.54 -23.08
CA GLN A 446 10.15 36.67 -23.05
C GLN A 446 9.46 35.42 -22.47
N GLN A 447 9.87 34.22 -22.89
CA GLN A 447 9.35 32.96 -22.33
C GLN A 447 9.60 32.85 -20.82
N ASN A 448 10.79 33.23 -20.36
CA ASN A 448 11.12 33.25 -18.92
C ASN A 448 10.26 34.26 -18.14
N LYS A 449 9.92 35.41 -18.71
CA LYS A 449 9.01 36.39 -18.09
C LYS A 449 7.58 35.86 -18.00
N GLU A 450 7.08 35.18 -19.04
CA GLU A 450 5.76 34.56 -19.06
C GLU A 450 5.66 33.41 -18.04
N LEU A 451 6.66 32.53 -17.97
CA LEU A 451 6.75 31.48 -16.97
C LEU A 451 6.78 32.04 -15.53
N LEU A 452 7.51 33.13 -15.29
CA LEU A 452 7.57 33.79 -13.99
C LEU A 452 6.20 34.37 -13.58
N GLU A 453 5.46 34.97 -14.51
CA GLU A 453 4.12 35.51 -14.20
C GLU A 453 3.09 34.40 -13.96
N ASN A 454 3.13 33.33 -14.75
CA ASN A 454 2.33 32.12 -14.51
C ASN A 454 2.60 31.51 -13.12
N LEU A 455 3.88 31.48 -12.70
CA LEU A 455 4.26 30.99 -11.38
C LEU A 455 3.77 31.91 -10.24
N LYS A 456 3.74 33.23 -10.43
CA LYS A 456 3.08 34.16 -9.48
C LYS A 456 1.57 33.93 -9.40
N ILE A 457 0.89 33.65 -10.52
CA ILE A 457 -0.55 33.37 -10.55
C ILE A 457 -0.85 32.09 -9.75
N LEU A 458 -0.08 31.01 -9.99
CA LEU A 458 -0.19 29.76 -9.22
C LEU A 458 0.09 29.98 -7.73
N PHE A 459 1.09 30.80 -7.38
CA PHE A 459 1.39 31.14 -5.99
C PHE A 459 0.21 31.87 -5.30
N LYS A 460 -0.40 32.85 -5.97
CA LYS A 460 -1.61 33.55 -5.47
C LYS A 460 -2.79 32.59 -5.29
N GLN A 461 -3.00 31.65 -6.21
CA GLN A 461 -4.03 30.63 -6.08
C GLN A 461 -3.77 29.73 -4.86
N LEU A 462 -2.54 29.25 -4.70
CA LEU A 462 -2.15 28.38 -3.59
C LEU A 462 -2.24 29.09 -2.23
N GLN A 463 -1.89 30.38 -2.16
CA GLN A 463 -2.10 31.22 -1.00
C GLN A 463 -3.59 31.36 -0.63
N HIS A 464 -4.46 31.62 -1.62
CA HIS A 464 -5.91 31.66 -1.41
C HIS A 464 -6.50 30.31 -0.96
N TYR A 465 -6.01 29.18 -1.49
CA TYR A 465 -6.39 27.86 -0.98
C TYR A 465 -5.92 27.63 0.46
N SER A 466 -4.72 28.09 0.82
CA SER A 466 -4.20 28.04 2.20
C SER A 466 -5.08 28.85 3.16
N SER A 467 -5.48 30.07 2.81
CA SER A 467 -6.38 30.89 3.63
C SER A 467 -7.74 30.21 3.83
N LYS A 468 -8.36 29.69 2.75
CA LYS A 468 -9.62 28.93 2.86
C LYS A 468 -9.51 27.67 3.71
N TYR A 469 -8.34 27.01 3.70
CA TYR A 469 -8.10 25.88 4.58
C TYR A 469 -7.98 26.31 6.05
N GLN A 470 -7.33 27.44 6.34
CA GLN A 470 -7.26 28.01 7.69
C GLN A 470 -8.64 28.43 8.19
N GLU A 471 -9.43 29.16 7.40
CA GLU A 471 -10.84 29.49 7.72
C GLU A 471 -11.67 28.24 8.04
N SER A 472 -11.51 27.15 7.25
CA SER A 472 -12.20 25.88 7.51
C SER A 472 -11.76 25.22 8.81
N GLN A 473 -10.48 25.34 9.20
CA GLN A 473 -9.98 24.85 10.50
C GLN A 473 -10.49 25.68 11.67
N GLU A 474 -10.57 27.01 11.54
CA GLU A 474 -11.16 27.89 12.55
C GLU A 474 -12.64 27.59 12.76
N ILE A 475 -13.41 27.40 11.68
CA ILE A 475 -14.81 26.97 11.74
C ILE A 475 -14.95 25.60 12.44
N ARG A 476 -14.07 24.63 12.13
CA ARG A 476 -14.08 23.31 12.79
C ARG A 476 -13.79 23.40 14.29
N THR A 477 -12.76 24.13 14.70
CA THR A 477 -12.44 24.30 16.13
C THR A 477 -13.50 25.09 16.89
N SER A 478 -14.20 26.02 16.22
CA SER A 478 -15.37 26.71 16.78
C SER A 478 -16.54 25.75 16.99
N LEU A 479 -16.89 24.95 15.97
CA LEU A 479 -17.92 23.90 16.08
C LEU A 479 -17.61 22.86 17.16
N GLU A 480 -16.35 22.44 17.29
CA GLU A 480 -15.91 21.48 18.30
C GLU A 480 -16.04 22.05 19.73
N LYS A 481 -15.71 23.33 19.93
CA LYS A 481 -15.98 24.04 21.20
C LYS A 481 -17.47 24.11 21.52
N THR A 482 -18.32 24.40 20.53
CA THR A 482 -19.79 24.40 20.72
C THR A 482 -20.32 23.02 21.09
N LEU A 483 -19.91 21.97 20.38
CA LEU A 483 -20.31 20.58 20.67
C LEU A 483 -19.81 20.12 22.06
N GLN A 484 -18.63 20.57 22.48
CA GLN A 484 -18.13 20.29 23.83
C GLN A 484 -18.95 21.03 24.90
N MET A 485 -19.32 22.29 24.66
CA MET A 485 -20.22 23.05 25.55
C MET A 485 -21.60 22.38 25.67
N GLU A 486 -22.20 21.92 24.57
CA GLU A 486 -23.46 21.16 24.60
C GLU A 486 -23.32 19.83 25.37
N ARG A 487 -22.21 19.11 25.18
CA ARG A 487 -21.91 17.87 25.91
C ARG A 487 -21.80 18.13 27.42
N ASP A 488 -21.10 19.18 27.83
CA ASP A 488 -20.94 19.53 29.24
C ASP A 488 -22.26 20.04 29.84
N GLN A 489 -23.08 20.77 29.08
CA GLN A 489 -24.44 21.15 29.49
C GLN A 489 -25.35 19.92 29.65
N ALA A 490 -25.30 18.95 28.73
CA ALA A 490 -26.05 17.70 28.82
C ALA A 490 -25.59 16.84 30.02
N LYS A 491 -24.28 16.81 30.28
CA LYS A 491 -23.70 16.15 31.45
C LYS A 491 -24.16 16.81 32.76
N ALA A 492 -24.20 18.13 32.84
CA ALA A 492 -24.74 18.86 33.99
C ALA A 492 -26.23 18.54 34.23
N LYS A 493 -27.05 18.51 33.16
CA LYS A 493 -28.47 18.09 33.23
C LYS A 493 -28.63 16.65 33.73
N LEU A 494 -27.77 15.72 33.30
CA LEU A 494 -27.75 14.34 33.80
C LEU A 494 -27.37 14.25 35.28
N CYS A 495 -26.38 15.04 35.73
CA CYS A 495 -26.02 15.09 37.15
C CYS A 495 -27.19 15.60 38.02
N LEU A 496 -27.89 16.65 37.59
CA LEU A 496 -29.09 17.13 38.29
C LEU A 496 -30.16 16.04 38.36
N PHE A 497 -30.49 15.39 37.25
CA PHE A 497 -31.48 14.30 37.24
C PHE A 497 -31.09 13.11 38.14
N GLN A 498 -29.79 12.79 38.26
CA GLN A 498 -29.30 11.78 39.19
C GLN A 498 -29.45 12.21 40.66
N VAL A 499 -29.21 13.49 40.98
CA VAL A 499 -29.44 14.05 42.32
C VAL A 499 -30.93 14.02 42.65
N ASP A 500 -31.81 14.51 41.77
CA ASP A 500 -33.27 14.47 41.95
C ASP A 500 -33.79 13.04 42.18
N PHE A 501 -33.25 12.06 41.45
CA PHE A 501 -33.60 10.65 41.59
C PHE A 501 -33.10 10.06 42.93
N ALA A 502 -31.89 10.42 43.36
CA ALA A 502 -31.35 10.03 44.66
C ALA A 502 -32.14 10.64 45.82
N GLU A 503 -32.53 11.91 45.70
CA GLU A 503 -33.33 12.63 46.70
C GLU A 503 -34.73 12.01 46.84
N LYS A 504 -35.41 11.70 45.72
CA LYS A 504 -36.68 10.95 45.75
C LYS A 504 -36.56 9.61 46.47
N ARG A 505 -35.51 8.82 46.17
CA ARG A 505 -35.26 7.54 46.88
C ARG A 505 -34.94 7.72 48.37
N LEU A 506 -34.29 8.81 48.76
CA LEU A 506 -34.06 9.14 50.17
C LEU A 506 -35.36 9.56 50.86
N GLN A 507 -36.25 10.27 50.18
CA GLN A 507 -37.54 10.68 50.72
C GLN A 507 -38.53 9.50 50.85
N GLU A 508 -38.53 8.56 49.90
CA GLU A 508 -39.21 7.27 50.04
C GLU A 508 -38.68 6.48 51.24
N ARG A 509 -37.36 6.39 51.42
CA ARG A 509 -36.75 5.74 52.60
C ARG A 509 -37.12 6.45 53.91
N ARG A 510 -37.26 7.77 53.91
CA ARG A 510 -37.67 8.55 55.09
C ARG A 510 -39.09 8.19 55.50
N LYS A 511 -40.05 8.18 54.55
CA LYS A 511 -41.43 7.73 54.79
C LYS A 511 -41.47 6.30 55.35
N MET A 512 -40.73 5.37 54.75
CA MET A 512 -40.63 3.98 55.24
C MET A 512 -40.05 3.87 56.66
N ILE A 513 -39.29 4.85 57.13
CA ILE A 513 -38.78 4.90 58.52
C ILE A 513 -39.86 5.47 59.45
N ASP A 514 -40.53 6.55 59.04
CA ASP A 514 -41.64 7.18 59.80
C ASP A 514 -42.80 6.17 59.99
N ASP A 515 -43.18 5.44 58.93
CA ASP A 515 -44.18 4.36 58.97
C ASP A 515 -43.76 3.21 59.92
N ASN A 516 -42.47 2.92 60.00
CA ASN A 516 -41.92 1.84 60.83
C ASN A 516 -41.75 2.25 62.32
N GLU A 517 -41.54 3.54 62.60
CA GLU A 517 -41.63 4.09 63.96
C GLU A 517 -43.09 4.05 64.47
N ASP A 518 -44.09 4.35 63.64
CA ASP A 518 -45.51 4.26 64.04
C ASP A 518 -45.97 2.81 64.30
N VAL A 519 -45.41 1.83 63.56
CA VAL A 519 -45.59 0.39 63.87
C VAL A 519 -44.89 0.00 65.19
N ARG A 520 -43.67 0.51 65.44
CA ARG A 520 -42.92 0.24 66.68
C ARG A 520 -43.65 0.76 67.93
N CYS A 521 -44.34 1.89 67.83
CA CYS A 521 -45.14 2.47 68.93
C CYS A 521 -46.33 1.59 69.38
N ARG A 522 -46.78 0.61 68.60
CA ARG A 522 -47.88 -0.31 68.98
C ARG A 522 -47.39 -1.66 69.52
N GLY A 523 -46.08 -1.90 69.61
CA GLY A 523 -45.52 -3.25 69.57
C GLY A 523 -44.43 -3.64 70.56
N SER A 524 -44.40 -3.14 71.81
CA SER A 524 -43.63 -3.82 72.89
C SER A 524 -44.00 -3.44 74.33
N LEU A 525 -44.87 -4.25 74.93
CA LEU A 525 -44.99 -4.41 76.37
C LEU A 525 -44.76 -5.90 76.71
N ARG A 526 -43.50 -6.29 76.98
CA ARG A 526 -43.16 -7.46 77.83
C ARG A 526 -41.66 -7.56 78.14
N VAL A 527 -41.37 -7.59 79.44
CA VAL A 527 -40.03 -7.69 80.05
C VAL A 527 -39.58 -9.15 80.18
N ARG A 528 -38.28 -9.44 80.08
CA ARG A 528 -37.61 -10.51 80.86
C ARG A 528 -36.11 -10.24 81.12
N LYS A 529 -35.55 -10.95 82.09
CA LYS A 529 -34.37 -10.56 82.93
C LYS A 529 -33.01 -11.13 82.43
N ARG A 530 -31.92 -10.37 82.69
CA ARG A 530 -30.55 -10.68 83.24
C ARG A 530 -30.14 -12.16 83.54
N PRO A 531 -28.84 -12.52 83.81
CA PRO A 531 -27.53 -11.78 83.75
C PRO A 531 -26.26 -12.61 83.27
N GLY A 532 -25.05 -11.99 83.31
CA GLY A 532 -23.72 -12.66 83.54
C GLY A 532 -22.65 -12.51 82.42
N PHE A 533 -21.56 -11.74 82.62
CA PHE A 533 -20.17 -12.16 82.96
C PHE A 533 -19.33 -12.71 81.76
N TYR A 534 -18.00 -12.52 81.56
CA TYR A 534 -16.84 -11.93 82.30
C TYR A 534 -15.89 -11.15 81.30
N LEU A 535 -15.07 -10.16 81.70
CA LEU A 535 -13.58 -10.14 81.96
C LEU A 535 -12.68 -11.01 81.04
N HIS A 536 -11.42 -10.68 80.69
CA HIS A 536 -10.52 -9.49 80.71
C HIS A 536 -9.15 -9.94 80.09
N GLY A 537 -8.32 -9.07 79.48
CA GLY A 537 -6.96 -9.47 79.07
C GLY A 537 -6.27 -8.69 77.94
N THR A 538 -5.59 -7.59 78.29
CA THR A 538 -4.34 -7.10 77.66
C THR A 538 -3.14 -7.70 78.46
N PRO A 539 -1.81 -7.44 78.23
CA PRO A 539 -1.17 -6.41 77.38
C PRO A 539 0.19 -6.79 76.67
N ASP A 540 0.86 -5.75 76.15
CA ASP A 540 2.32 -5.53 75.96
C ASP A 540 3.15 -6.04 74.73
N THR A 541 3.46 -5.08 73.84
CA THR A 541 4.77 -4.55 73.31
C THR A 541 6.15 -5.21 73.67
N PRO A 542 7.32 -4.87 73.00
CA PRO A 542 7.61 -3.89 71.91
C PRO A 542 8.68 -4.29 70.82
N GLU A 543 9.11 -3.30 70.01
CA GLU A 543 10.49 -3.02 69.51
C GLU A 543 11.06 -3.49 68.13
N LYS A 544 11.59 -2.48 67.40
CA LYS A 544 12.88 -2.37 66.65
C LYS A 544 13.07 -2.70 65.15
N LEU A 545 13.41 -1.61 64.43
CA LEU A 545 14.55 -1.39 63.48
C LEU A 545 14.51 -1.81 61.98
N VAL A 546 14.66 -0.76 61.14
CA VAL A 546 15.58 -0.61 59.97
C VAL A 546 15.41 -1.52 58.73
N SER A 547 15.17 -0.91 57.56
CA SER A 547 16.09 -0.95 56.39
C SER A 547 15.58 -0.08 55.23
N CYS A 548 16.48 0.36 54.34
CA CYS A 548 16.23 1.30 53.24
C CYS A 548 16.38 0.64 51.84
N ILE A 549 16.22 1.45 50.79
CA ILE A 549 16.62 1.23 49.36
C ILE A 549 15.80 0.10 48.64
N SER A 550 15.29 0.21 47.39
CA SER A 550 15.81 0.92 46.20
C SER A 550 14.76 1.42 45.18
N ARG A 551 15.27 2.19 44.20
CA ARG A 551 14.60 3.06 43.22
C ARG A 551 13.90 2.37 42.02
N THR A 552 13.12 3.19 41.32
CA THR A 552 12.86 3.23 39.84
C THR A 552 12.14 2.07 39.14
N ALA A 553 11.01 2.37 38.49
CA ALA A 553 10.91 2.36 37.02
C ALA A 553 9.64 3.09 36.52
N THR A 554 9.70 3.62 35.30
CA THR A 554 8.60 4.30 34.61
C THR A 554 7.59 3.32 34.01
N VAL A 555 6.29 3.61 34.13
CA VAL A 555 5.25 2.98 33.28
C VAL A 555 4.48 4.07 32.56
N LYS A 556 4.53 4.03 31.22
CA LYS A 556 3.80 4.95 30.34
C LYS A 556 2.29 4.75 30.47
N SER A 557 1.57 5.80 30.87
CA SER A 557 0.12 5.85 30.62
C SER A 557 -0.14 5.85 29.12
N ARG A 558 -0.84 4.83 28.62
CA ARG A 558 -1.55 4.88 27.34
C ARG A 558 -3.04 4.84 27.66
N HIS A 559 -3.68 6.01 27.66
CA HIS A 559 -5.13 6.09 27.75
C HIS A 559 -5.77 5.50 26.50
N ALA A 560 -6.39 4.33 26.62
CA ALA A 560 -7.33 3.81 25.65
C ALA A 560 -8.76 4.10 26.13
N ASN A 561 -9.29 5.28 25.80
CA ASN A 561 -10.70 5.56 26.04
C ASN A 561 -11.57 4.80 25.04
N ARG A 562 -12.59 4.14 25.57
CA ARG A 562 -13.59 3.35 24.84
C ARG A 562 -14.96 4.03 25.04
N LEU A 563 -15.86 3.89 24.06
CA LEU A 563 -17.26 4.37 24.06
C LEU A 563 -17.40 5.89 23.78
N SER A 564 -18.44 6.40 23.10
CA SER A 564 -19.73 5.80 22.70
C SER A 564 -20.32 6.40 21.40
N ASN A 565 -21.25 5.67 20.77
CA ASN A 565 -22.01 6.04 19.55
C ASN A 565 -22.78 7.38 19.62
N SER A 566 -23.04 7.97 18.44
CA SER A 566 -24.21 8.82 18.16
C SER A 566 -24.66 8.67 16.69
N GLN A 567 -25.97 8.75 16.45
CA GLN A 567 -26.67 8.25 15.24
C GLN A 567 -26.51 9.05 13.92
N PRO A 568 -26.86 8.45 12.76
CA PRO A 568 -26.72 9.06 11.44
C PRO A 568 -27.89 10.01 11.08
N LYS A 569 -27.58 11.12 10.39
CA LYS A 569 -28.58 11.98 9.74
C LYS A 569 -28.42 11.94 8.22
N GLN A 570 -29.39 11.28 7.58
CA GLN A 570 -30.02 11.65 6.30
C GLN A 570 -29.12 12.35 5.25
N LYS A 571 -28.48 11.58 4.37
CA LYS A 571 -27.88 12.14 3.14
C LYS A 571 -28.97 12.44 2.11
N GLN A 572 -29.30 13.71 1.92
CA GLN A 572 -29.99 14.12 0.70
C GLN A 572 -29.01 14.07 -0.48
N SER A 573 -29.40 13.40 -1.56
CA SER A 573 -28.70 13.47 -2.84
C SER A 573 -29.02 14.80 -3.51
N VAL A 574 -27.99 15.58 -3.87
CA VAL A 574 -28.15 16.73 -4.78
C VAL A 574 -27.23 16.54 -5.96
N MET A 575 -27.83 16.15 -7.08
CA MET A 575 -27.17 15.99 -8.36
C MET A 575 -26.94 17.38 -8.99
N PHE A 576 -25.69 17.80 -9.14
CA PHE A 576 -25.35 19.02 -9.86
C PHE A 576 -24.84 18.70 -11.26
N VAL A 577 -25.52 19.25 -12.27
CA VAL A 577 -25.16 19.12 -13.69
C VAL A 577 -23.93 19.98 -13.97
N ILE A 578 -22.83 19.36 -14.42
CA ILE A 578 -21.66 20.09 -14.91
C ILE A 578 -21.96 20.63 -16.31
N ALA A 579 -22.53 21.82 -16.38
CA ALA A 579 -22.68 22.57 -17.62
C ALA A 579 -21.35 23.22 -18.02
N ASN A 580 -20.39 22.43 -18.53
CA ASN A 580 -19.25 22.91 -19.32
C ASN A 580 -18.45 21.76 -19.98
N THR A 581 -18.99 21.21 -21.08
CA THR A 581 -18.21 20.43 -22.06
C THR A 581 -18.11 21.22 -23.37
N PRO A 582 -16.92 21.62 -23.84
CA PRO A 582 -16.78 22.26 -25.15
C PRO A 582 -17.09 21.26 -26.27
N LYS A 583 -18.03 21.60 -27.16
CA LYS A 583 -18.44 20.76 -28.29
C LYS A 583 -17.35 20.70 -29.37
N ARG A 584 -17.20 19.55 -30.03
CA ARG A 584 -16.47 19.42 -31.30
C ARG A 584 -17.25 20.06 -32.45
N SER A 585 -16.63 21.03 -33.14
CA SER A 585 -16.92 21.55 -34.48
C SER A 585 -15.79 22.55 -34.83
N GLY A 586 -15.30 22.75 -36.07
CA GLY A 586 -15.70 22.15 -37.34
C GLY A 586 -15.53 23.12 -38.54
N GLY A 587 -14.29 23.46 -38.92
CA GLY A 587 -13.94 24.02 -40.25
C GLY A 587 -13.88 25.55 -40.42
N GLY A 588 -13.05 25.99 -41.38
CA GLY A 588 -12.93 27.39 -41.88
C GLY A 588 -11.83 28.22 -41.17
N SER A 589 -10.57 28.27 -41.62
CA SER A 589 -9.98 28.87 -42.86
C SER A 589 -9.79 30.41 -42.79
N LEU A 590 -8.75 30.91 -43.49
CA LEU A 590 -8.13 32.25 -43.44
C LEU A 590 -7.05 32.38 -42.32
N LEU A 591 -5.77 32.72 -42.57
CA LEU A 591 -5.13 33.28 -43.77
C LEU A 591 -3.87 32.51 -44.21
N ARG A 592 -3.75 32.27 -45.52
CA ARG A 592 -2.49 31.97 -46.22
C ARG A 592 -1.89 33.25 -46.80
N ARG A 593 -0.67 33.59 -46.40
CA ARG A 593 0.35 34.34 -47.18
C ARG A 593 1.71 33.91 -46.60
N GLY A 594 2.70 33.47 -47.37
CA GLY A 594 2.77 33.14 -48.79
C GLY A 594 4.24 33.02 -49.20
N LEU A 595 4.57 32.11 -50.11
CA LEU A 595 5.64 32.19 -51.12
C LEU A 595 5.78 30.81 -51.80
N LYS A 596 5.96 30.80 -53.12
CA LYS A 596 5.98 29.59 -53.94
C LYS A 596 6.90 29.83 -55.16
N LEU A 597 7.78 28.84 -55.44
CA LEU A 597 8.48 28.56 -56.71
C LEU A 597 9.45 29.59 -57.32
N ARG A 598 10.66 29.11 -57.62
CA ARG A 598 11.25 28.83 -58.97
C ARG A 598 12.74 28.41 -58.79
N GLU A 599 13.48 27.72 -59.66
CA GLU A 599 13.31 26.73 -60.76
C GLU A 599 14.77 26.32 -61.18
N ASP A 600 15.13 25.28 -61.97
CA ASP A 600 14.37 24.25 -62.71
C ASP A 600 15.21 22.94 -62.89
N ALA A 601 14.56 21.89 -63.38
CA ALA A 601 14.96 20.86 -64.35
C ALA A 601 16.39 20.28 -64.48
N CYS A 602 16.46 18.95 -64.33
CA CYS A 602 17.11 18.04 -65.29
C CYS A 602 16.27 16.75 -65.40
N LYS A 603 16.14 16.16 -66.60
CA LYS A 603 15.11 15.15 -66.93
C LYS A 603 15.67 13.75 -67.24
N ILE A 604 15.09 12.73 -66.57
CA ILE A 604 14.60 11.43 -67.15
C ILE A 604 15.66 10.35 -67.56
N PRO A 605 15.46 9.03 -67.32
CA PRO A 605 14.66 8.35 -66.28
C PRO A 605 15.24 7.02 -65.67
N THR A 606 14.67 6.63 -64.52
CA THR A 606 14.17 5.29 -64.11
C THR A 606 14.60 4.00 -64.85
N VAL A 607 15.03 2.96 -64.09
CA VAL A 607 14.41 1.59 -64.01
C VAL A 607 14.97 0.81 -62.79
N ALA A 608 14.17 -0.15 -62.32
CA ALA A 608 14.12 -0.84 -61.03
C ALA A 608 15.28 -1.79 -60.58
N SER A 609 15.22 -2.11 -59.27
CA SER A 609 15.48 -3.43 -58.62
C SER A 609 16.86 -4.10 -58.60
N ALA A 610 17.50 -4.07 -57.42
CA ALA A 610 18.22 -5.20 -56.79
C ALA A 610 18.36 -4.89 -55.28
N ALA A 611 17.78 -5.64 -54.34
CA ALA A 611 18.10 -7.01 -53.89
C ALA A 611 19.26 -7.12 -52.89
N ASN A 612 18.90 -7.49 -51.66
CA ASN A 612 19.64 -8.35 -50.72
C ASN A 612 21.14 -8.11 -50.38
N SER A 613 21.31 -7.58 -49.16
CA SER A 613 21.78 -8.37 -48.01
C SER A 613 23.27 -8.43 -47.62
N ARG A 614 23.44 -8.45 -46.29
CA ARG A 614 24.51 -9.05 -45.47
C ARG A 614 25.89 -8.36 -45.40
N SER A 615 26.19 -7.99 -44.15
CA SER A 615 27.48 -7.56 -43.60
C SER A 615 28.18 -8.79 -42.93
N PRO A 616 29.24 -8.67 -42.10
CA PRO A 616 30.63 -8.86 -42.56
C PRO A 616 31.45 -9.87 -41.71
N ARG A 617 32.73 -10.13 -42.06
CA ARG A 617 33.89 -10.42 -41.17
C ARG A 617 35.16 -10.67 -42.02
N VAL A 618 36.29 -9.99 -41.80
CA VAL A 618 37.36 -10.19 -40.78
C VAL A 618 38.23 -11.44 -40.99
N SER A 619 39.51 -11.22 -41.32
CA SER A 619 40.65 -12.00 -40.79
C SER A 619 41.98 -11.30 -41.12
N ALA A 620 42.96 -11.36 -40.20
CA ALA A 620 44.31 -10.78 -40.33
C ALA A 620 45.37 -11.87 -40.58
N LEU A 621 46.59 -11.53 -41.03
CA LEU A 621 47.85 -11.75 -40.26
C LEU A 621 49.17 -11.31 -40.97
N ARG A 622 49.96 -10.49 -40.24
CA ARG A 622 51.43 -10.55 -40.00
C ARG A 622 52.52 -10.53 -41.11
N LYS A 623 53.52 -9.69 -40.79
CA LYS A 623 55.01 -9.88 -40.75
C LYS A 623 55.90 -9.24 -41.82
N CYS A 624 56.90 -8.49 -41.34
CA CYS A 624 58.06 -7.94 -42.06
C CYS A 624 59.17 -8.99 -42.27
N PRO A 625 60.23 -8.64 -43.03
CA PRO A 625 61.54 -8.51 -42.38
C PRO A 625 62.33 -7.24 -42.76
N ARG A 626 63.61 -7.18 -42.37
CA ARG A 626 64.44 -5.97 -42.13
C ARG A 626 65.85 -6.14 -42.75
N ASN A 627 66.53 -5.02 -43.06
CA ASN A 627 68.00 -4.77 -43.06
C ASN A 627 68.80 -4.49 -44.36
N LYS A 628 69.74 -3.53 -44.21
CA LYS A 628 71.08 -3.31 -44.85
C LYS A 628 71.25 -2.31 -46.04
N SER A 629 71.75 -1.11 -45.68
CA SER A 629 72.96 -0.36 -46.18
C SER A 629 73.58 -0.66 -47.57
N SER A 630 74.21 0.27 -48.33
CA SER A 630 74.92 1.53 -47.94
C SER A 630 75.39 2.40 -49.15
N LYS A 631 75.56 3.73 -48.93
CA LYS A 631 76.42 4.73 -49.67
C LYS A 631 76.04 4.99 -51.17
N THR A 632 76.16 6.18 -51.79
CA THR A 632 77.00 7.41 -51.62
C THR A 632 76.29 8.72 -52.09
N PHE A 633 76.67 9.90 -51.53
CA PHE A 633 76.90 11.26 -52.11
C PHE A 633 76.15 11.73 -53.41
N ASN A 634 75.70 13.00 -53.62
CA ASN A 634 75.64 14.23 -52.79
C ASN A 634 74.76 15.37 -53.43
N VAL A 635 74.41 16.41 -52.64
CA VAL A 635 73.94 17.79 -52.98
C VAL A 635 72.72 18.03 -53.91
N LYS A 636 71.63 18.60 -53.35
CA LYS A 636 71.04 19.90 -53.79
C LYS A 636 70.04 20.50 -52.77
N GLN A 637 69.96 21.84 -52.79
CA GLN A 637 69.53 22.77 -51.72
C GLN A 637 68.12 22.61 -51.10
N VAL A 638 68.05 23.02 -49.83
CA VAL A 638 66.83 23.34 -49.07
C VAL A 638 66.22 24.68 -49.52
N LYS A 639 64.89 24.79 -49.54
CA LYS A 639 64.17 26.08 -49.71
C LYS A 639 63.05 26.23 -48.68
N SER A 640 63.40 26.65 -47.47
CA SER A 640 62.47 26.99 -46.39
C SER A 640 61.78 28.34 -46.68
N ARG A 641 60.44 28.36 -46.70
CA ARG A 641 59.67 29.62 -46.75
C ARG A 641 59.53 30.20 -45.35
N ILE A 642 59.87 31.47 -45.21
CA ILE A 642 59.66 32.27 -43.99
C ILE A 642 58.20 32.72 -43.94
N ILE A 643 57.53 32.53 -42.80
CA ILE A 643 56.23 33.14 -42.47
C ILE A 643 56.35 33.74 -41.06
N SER A 644 56.73 35.02 -40.97
CA SER A 644 56.65 35.81 -39.72
C SER A 644 56.89 37.30 -40.01
N GLY A 645 55.89 37.96 -40.59
CA GLY A 645 55.87 39.44 -40.73
C GLY A 645 54.82 40.11 -39.83
N GLN A 646 53.62 39.51 -39.74
CA GLN A 646 52.44 40.18 -39.16
C GLN A 646 52.27 40.00 -37.63
N THR A 647 53.05 39.11 -37.00
CA THR A 647 52.96 38.85 -35.55
C THR A 647 53.88 39.75 -34.71
N LEU A 648 54.94 40.31 -35.29
CA LEU A 648 55.85 41.22 -34.59
C LEU A 648 55.29 42.63 -34.50
N ASP A 649 54.66 43.14 -35.57
CA ASP A 649 54.04 44.47 -35.57
C ASP A 649 52.92 44.60 -34.53
N LEU A 650 52.10 43.55 -34.33
CA LEU A 650 51.06 43.54 -33.29
C LEU A 650 51.66 43.62 -31.88
N PHE A 651 52.77 42.91 -31.63
CA PHE A 651 53.47 42.95 -30.34
C PHE A 651 54.12 44.31 -30.07
N LEU A 652 54.75 44.91 -31.09
CA LEU A 652 55.34 46.24 -30.99
C LEU A 652 54.28 47.34 -30.78
N SER A 653 53.14 47.28 -31.45
CA SER A 653 52.02 48.23 -31.20
C SER A 653 51.44 48.10 -29.79
N ILE A 654 51.30 46.88 -29.24
CA ILE A 654 50.79 46.68 -27.88
C ILE A 654 51.78 47.21 -26.84
N ILE A 655 53.09 46.98 -27.03
CA ILE A 655 54.13 47.52 -26.15
C ILE A 655 54.16 49.06 -26.21
N PHE A 656 54.04 49.65 -27.41
CA PHE A 656 54.03 51.11 -27.57
C PHE A 656 52.82 51.76 -26.88
N LEU A 657 51.62 51.16 -27.01
CA LEU A 657 50.43 51.63 -26.29
C LEU A 657 50.58 51.53 -24.76
N PHE A 658 51.22 50.47 -24.25
CA PHE A 658 51.44 50.30 -22.81
C PHE A 658 52.44 51.34 -22.25
N VAL A 659 53.48 51.65 -23.02
CA VAL A 659 54.47 52.70 -22.66
C VAL A 659 53.85 54.10 -22.69
N CYS A 660 52.99 54.42 -23.67
CA CYS A 660 52.28 55.70 -23.70
C CYS A 660 51.30 55.85 -22.52
N LEU A 661 50.60 54.78 -22.12
CA LEU A 661 49.67 54.83 -20.99
C LEU A 661 50.39 55.10 -19.65
N LEU A 662 51.60 54.53 -19.49
CA LEU A 662 52.47 54.72 -18.31
C LEU A 662 53.15 56.11 -18.23
N PHE A 663 53.11 56.91 -19.29
CA PHE A 663 53.69 58.26 -19.34
C PHE A 663 52.63 59.38 -19.25
N THR A 664 51.35 59.02 -19.12
CA THR A 664 50.21 59.94 -19.05
C THR A 664 49.44 59.85 -17.72
N LEU A 665 50.02 59.14 -16.74
CA LEU A 665 49.58 58.96 -15.36
C LEU A 665 50.67 59.49 -14.42
#